data_AF-A0AAC9XWB9-F1
#
_entry.id   AF-A0AAC9XWB9-F1
#
_cell.length_a   1.000
_cell.length_b   1.000
_cell.length_c   1.000
_cell.angle_alpha   90.00
_cell.angle_beta   90.00
_cell.angle_gamma   90.00
#
_symmetry.space_group_name_H-M   'P 1'
#
loop_
_entity.id
_entity.type
_entity.pdbx_description
1 polymer ?
#
loop_
_entity_poly.entity_id
_entity_poly.type
_entity_poly.pdbx_seq_one_letter_code
_entity_poly.pdbx_strand_id
1 'polypeptide(L)'
;MAKKSKLLSWLGFGKSDKKQQAEQSAQEADNQQQARLAAEKAKAEHLEQQRLVAEKAEQEAAEKIAAEQVQKEQAEKLAIEKANAELLAKQQADAHALKLEQQQRLAEQEAQMRLEQEKAAAEQAEAERLEQARIVAEQAEAENLEQQKLAAEQAQREQAEKLAIEKANAELLAKQQADAHALQLEQQQRLAEQAETEYLEQQKLAAEQAQREQAEKLAIEKANAELLAKQQADAHALQLEQQQRLAEQEAQMRLDQEKAAAEKAEAERLEQVRIAAEQAEAERLEQQRIAAEQAEAERLEQARIAAEQAEAERLEQQRIAAEQAEAERLEQARIAAEQAEAERLEQARIAAEQAEAERLEQVRIAAEQAEAERLEQARVAAEQAEAERLEQQRIADELASEATQKVEKPKKEGFFSRLKKGLLKTRVNIGSGFASIFSGKKIDDDLFEELETQLLTADLGVDTTMKLIDRLTDAANRKQLKDGDALYELMKQEMAVMLKTAEQPLVIPADKKPFVILMVGVNGVGKTTTIGKLAKQFQSEGKSVMLAAGDTFRAAAVEQLQVWGERNSIPVIAQHTGADSASVIFDAFQAAKARNVDVLIADTAGRLQNKDNLMQELEKIARVMKKIDPDAPHEVMLTIDAGTGQNAISQVNLFNQCVGLTGITLSKLDGTAKGGVIFAVADKFNIPIRYIGVGESIDDLRAFKSDDFIDALFSQDEDDA
;
A
#
# COMPACT_ATOMS: atom_id res chain seq x y z
N MET A 1 115.33 63.70 110.73
CA MET A 1 116.38 63.26 111.68
C MET A 1 117.65 62.95 110.90
N ALA A 2 118.79 63.43 111.43
CA ALA A 2 120.21 63.06 111.19
C ALA A 2 120.65 62.60 109.76
N LYS A 3 121.39 63.44 109.03
CA LYS A 3 122.88 63.47 108.87
C LYS A 3 123.40 62.47 107.81
N LYS A 4 123.80 62.96 106.63
CA LYS A 4 125.16 63.39 106.19
C LYS A 4 126.10 62.24 105.78
N SER A 5 126.55 62.27 104.52
CA SER A 5 127.96 62.22 104.08
C SER A 5 128.00 62.33 102.54
N LYS A 6 128.50 63.42 101.91
CA LYS A 6 129.92 63.71 101.50
C LYS A 6 130.54 62.54 100.69
N LEU A 7 131.24 62.69 99.56
CA LEU A 7 131.78 63.80 98.73
C LEU A 7 132.54 63.17 97.52
N LEU A 8 132.57 63.84 96.34
CA LEU A 8 133.49 63.71 95.16
C LEU A 8 133.33 62.46 94.24
N SER A 9 133.41 62.49 92.88
CA SER A 9 134.05 63.36 91.86
C SER A 9 133.23 63.34 90.52
N TRP A 10 133.06 64.46 89.79
CA TRP A 10 133.77 64.99 88.59
C TRP A 10 133.39 64.40 87.20
N LEU A 11 132.86 65.29 86.33
CA LEU A 11 132.66 65.31 84.86
C LEU A 11 131.43 64.62 84.20
N GLY A 12 130.58 65.42 83.52
CA GLY A 12 129.91 65.03 82.25
C GLY A 12 128.41 65.35 82.05
N PHE A 13 128.10 66.30 81.15
CA PHE A 13 126.93 66.41 80.24
C PHE A 13 125.48 66.58 80.78
N GLY A 14 124.66 67.42 80.10
CA GLY A 14 123.20 67.45 80.29
C GLY A 14 122.42 68.69 79.77
N LYS A 15 122.64 69.14 78.52
CA LYS A 15 121.71 70.04 77.81
C LYS A 15 120.84 69.19 76.86
N SER A 16 119.83 68.47 77.38
CA SER A 16 118.95 67.62 76.54
C SER A 16 117.50 67.48 77.00
N ASP A 17 117.07 68.01 78.14
CA ASP A 17 115.75 67.63 78.69
C ASP A 17 114.56 68.46 78.18
N LYS A 18 114.74 69.73 77.79
CA LYS A 18 113.60 70.59 77.38
C LYS A 18 113.12 70.40 75.94
N LYS A 19 113.96 69.86 75.04
CA LYS A 19 113.57 69.59 73.64
C LYS A 19 112.90 68.23 73.50
N GLN A 20 113.33 67.23 74.28
CA GLN A 20 112.71 65.91 74.35
C GLN A 20 111.29 65.94 74.93
N GLN A 21 111.00 66.77 75.94
CA GLN A 21 109.64 66.89 76.49
C GLN A 21 108.64 67.52 75.51
N ALA A 22 109.06 68.50 74.70
CA ALA A 22 108.19 69.12 73.69
C ALA A 22 107.90 68.18 72.52
N GLU A 23 108.90 67.45 72.02
CA GLU A 23 108.73 66.44 70.96
C GLU A 23 107.87 65.26 71.44
N GLN A 24 108.03 64.80 72.69
CA GLN A 24 107.15 63.77 73.27
C GLN A 24 105.70 64.22 73.37
N SER A 25 105.43 65.46 73.79
CA SER A 25 104.06 65.99 73.89
C SER A 25 103.38 66.17 72.53
N ALA A 26 104.14 66.57 71.51
CA ALA A 26 103.62 66.70 70.14
C ALA A 26 103.33 65.32 69.52
N GLN A 27 104.17 64.33 69.82
CA GLN A 27 103.99 62.95 69.35
C GLN A 27 102.85 62.24 70.08
N GLU A 28 102.62 62.53 71.37
CA GLU A 28 101.43 62.07 72.09
C GLU A 28 100.15 62.71 71.56
N ALA A 29 100.18 64.00 71.22
CA ALA A 29 99.03 64.68 70.63
C ALA A 29 98.69 64.13 69.24
N ASP A 30 99.70 63.86 68.40
CA ASP A 30 99.50 63.25 67.07
C ASP A 30 99.01 61.80 67.19
N ASN A 31 99.55 61.02 68.12
CA ASN A 31 99.05 59.67 68.42
C ASN A 31 97.60 59.68 68.94
N GLN A 32 97.23 60.65 69.78
CA GLN A 32 95.84 60.81 70.25
C GLN A 32 94.90 61.23 69.10
N GLN A 33 95.38 62.06 68.17
CA GLN A 33 94.60 62.47 67.01
C GLN A 33 94.42 61.31 66.01
N GLN A 34 95.47 60.52 65.76
CA GLN A 34 95.39 59.31 64.95
C GLN A 34 94.47 58.26 65.60
N ALA A 35 94.53 58.09 66.94
CA ALA A 35 93.64 57.18 67.65
C ALA A 35 92.16 57.64 67.59
N ARG A 36 91.89 58.95 67.65
CA ARG A 36 90.54 59.49 67.46
C ARG A 36 90.01 59.26 66.06
N LEU A 37 90.83 59.54 65.03
CA LEU A 37 90.46 59.30 63.63
C LEU A 37 90.23 57.80 63.34
N ALA A 38 91.05 56.92 63.91
CA ALA A 38 90.87 55.48 63.80
C ALA A 38 89.58 55.00 64.49
N ALA A 39 89.27 55.55 65.68
CA ALA A 39 88.02 55.23 66.38
C ALA A 39 86.78 55.76 65.64
N GLU A 40 86.87 56.94 65.03
CA GLU A 40 85.79 57.51 64.23
C GLU A 40 85.56 56.72 62.94
N LYS A 41 86.64 56.28 62.27
CA LYS A 41 86.59 55.40 61.11
C LYS A 41 85.99 54.04 61.46
N ALA A 42 86.43 53.41 62.55
CA ALA A 42 85.86 52.13 63.00
C ALA A 42 84.37 52.27 63.38
N LYS A 43 83.97 53.41 63.95
CA LYS A 43 82.57 53.71 64.25
C LYS A 43 81.74 53.92 62.98
N ALA A 44 82.30 54.58 61.96
CA ALA A 44 81.65 54.76 60.66
C ALA A 44 81.49 53.42 59.93
N GLU A 45 82.54 52.58 59.90
CA GLU A 45 82.50 51.24 59.31
C GLU A 45 81.47 50.34 60.01
N HIS A 46 81.39 50.40 61.35
CA HIS A 46 80.39 49.66 62.11
C HIS A 46 78.96 50.15 61.82
N LEU A 47 78.76 51.46 61.69
CA LEU A 47 77.46 52.03 61.33
C LEU A 47 77.04 51.64 59.91
N GLU A 48 78.00 51.60 58.98
CA GLU A 48 77.78 51.17 57.59
C GLU A 48 77.43 49.68 57.53
N GLN A 49 78.14 48.83 58.28
CA GLN A 49 77.78 47.41 58.42
C GLN A 49 76.38 47.22 58.99
N GLN A 50 76.00 47.98 60.03
CA GLN A 50 74.64 47.94 60.57
C GLN A 50 73.58 48.36 59.56
N ARG A 51 73.87 49.39 58.75
CA ARG A 51 72.97 49.83 57.68
C ARG A 51 72.78 48.75 56.61
N LEU A 52 73.86 48.10 56.16
CA LEU A 52 73.78 47.04 55.16
C LEU A 52 73.00 45.81 55.67
N VAL A 53 73.16 45.46 56.95
CA VAL A 53 72.37 44.38 57.57
C VAL A 53 70.89 44.75 57.66
N ALA A 54 70.57 46.00 58.02
CA ALA A 54 69.19 46.48 58.05
C ALA A 54 68.55 46.52 56.66
N GLU A 55 69.27 47.02 55.65
CA GLU A 55 68.81 47.07 54.26
C GLU A 55 68.56 45.67 53.70
N LYS A 56 69.43 44.70 54.00
CA LYS A 56 69.23 43.30 53.61
C LYS A 56 68.01 42.69 54.31
N ALA A 57 67.80 42.96 55.59
CA ALA A 57 66.62 42.48 56.32
C ALA A 57 65.31 43.08 55.79
N GLU A 58 65.32 44.36 55.38
CA GLU A 58 64.18 45.00 54.73
C GLU A 58 63.87 44.38 53.36
N GLN A 59 64.90 44.08 52.56
CA GLN A 59 64.73 43.40 51.27
C GLN A 59 64.15 41.99 51.44
N GLU A 60 64.67 41.20 52.37
CA GLU A 60 64.16 39.85 52.67
C GLU A 60 62.71 39.89 53.18
N ALA A 61 62.35 40.89 53.99
CA ALA A 61 60.98 41.09 54.44
C ALA A 61 60.04 41.48 53.29
N ALA A 62 60.48 42.36 52.39
CA ALA A 62 59.71 42.78 51.22
C ALA A 62 59.48 41.62 50.23
N GLU A 63 60.50 40.79 49.97
CA GLU A 63 60.36 39.59 49.14
C GLU A 63 59.37 38.59 49.73
N LYS A 64 59.39 38.39 51.06
CA LYS A 64 58.46 37.49 51.72
C LYS A 64 57.01 37.96 51.60
N ILE A 65 56.77 39.26 51.76
CA ILE A 65 55.43 39.86 51.58
C ILE A 65 54.96 39.72 50.13
N ALA A 66 55.84 39.96 49.15
CA ALA A 66 55.52 39.80 47.74
C ALA A 66 55.18 38.34 47.39
N ALA A 67 55.95 37.38 47.92
CA ALA A 67 55.68 35.95 47.72
C ALA A 67 54.33 35.52 48.32
N GLU A 68 53.98 36.03 49.51
CA GLU A 68 52.70 35.76 50.16
C GLU A 68 51.52 36.37 49.39
N GLN A 69 51.68 37.58 48.83
CA GLN A 69 50.68 38.20 47.96
C GLN A 69 50.44 37.38 46.68
N VAL A 70 51.50 36.92 46.02
CA VAL A 70 51.37 36.08 44.81
C VAL A 70 50.65 34.77 45.12
N GLN A 71 50.97 34.12 46.24
CA GLN A 71 50.25 32.90 46.65
C GLN A 71 48.78 33.15 46.96
N LYS A 72 48.45 34.28 47.59
CA LYS A 72 47.07 34.67 47.88
C LYS A 72 46.27 34.91 46.59
N GLU A 73 46.84 35.62 45.63
CA GLU A 73 46.21 35.86 44.32
C GLU A 73 46.02 34.57 43.53
N GLN A 74 46.99 33.65 43.57
CA GLN A 74 46.87 32.33 42.94
C GLN A 74 45.77 31.47 43.58
N ALA A 75 45.66 31.49 44.91
CA ALA A 75 44.61 30.79 45.63
C ALA A 75 43.21 31.36 45.32
N GLU A 76 43.09 32.69 45.23
CA GLU A 76 41.83 33.36 44.87
C GLU A 76 41.40 33.04 43.42
N LYS A 77 42.34 33.05 42.46
CA LYS A 77 42.06 32.62 41.08
C LYS A 77 41.58 31.18 41.00
N LEU A 78 42.23 30.26 41.71
CA LEU A 78 41.84 28.85 41.73
C LEU A 78 40.45 28.65 42.36
N ALA A 79 40.12 29.44 43.40
CA ALA A 79 38.80 29.41 44.02
C ALA A 79 37.69 29.89 43.07
N ILE A 80 37.94 30.97 42.32
CA ILE A 80 37.01 31.49 41.31
C ILE A 80 36.82 30.47 40.17
N GLU A 81 37.91 29.85 39.70
CA GLU A 81 37.85 28.83 38.65
C GLU A 81 37.03 27.61 39.07
N LYS A 82 37.22 27.13 40.31
CA LYS A 82 36.41 26.04 40.87
C LYS A 82 34.93 26.42 40.99
N ALA A 83 34.63 27.61 41.49
CA ALA A 83 33.25 28.10 41.61
C ALA A 83 32.56 28.23 40.24
N ASN A 84 33.29 28.69 39.22
CA ASN A 84 32.79 28.77 37.85
C ASN A 84 32.55 27.38 37.24
N ALA A 85 33.44 26.42 37.50
CA ALA A 85 33.27 25.04 37.04
C ALA A 85 32.04 24.37 37.67
N GLU A 86 31.81 24.57 38.98
CA GLU A 86 30.61 24.07 39.67
C GLU A 86 29.33 24.71 39.14
N LEU A 87 29.34 26.02 38.88
CA LEU A 87 28.19 26.73 38.30
C LEU A 87 27.86 26.21 36.90
N LEU A 88 28.89 25.98 36.06
CA LEU A 88 28.72 25.45 34.72
C LEU A 88 28.17 24.02 34.74
N ALA A 89 28.68 23.16 35.64
CA ALA A 89 28.17 21.80 35.82
C ALA A 89 26.69 21.81 36.23
N LYS A 90 26.30 22.72 37.13
CA LYS A 90 24.90 22.89 37.53
C LYS A 90 24.00 23.35 36.38
N GLN A 91 24.45 24.34 35.60
CA GLN A 91 23.71 24.82 34.43
C GLN A 91 23.54 23.72 33.36
N GLN A 92 24.56 22.89 33.16
CA GLN A 92 24.48 21.75 32.24
C GLN A 92 23.50 20.67 32.74
N ALA A 93 23.49 20.38 34.04
CA ALA A 93 22.53 19.45 34.64
C ALA A 93 21.08 19.94 34.52
N ASP A 94 20.83 21.23 34.80
CA ASP A 94 19.50 21.83 34.68
C ASP A 94 19.02 21.84 33.22
N ALA A 95 19.91 22.13 32.26
CA ALA A 95 19.60 22.07 30.84
C ALA A 95 19.30 20.65 30.34
N HIS A 96 20.02 19.65 30.86
CA HIS A 96 19.75 18.24 30.56
C HIS A 96 18.39 17.79 31.13
N ALA A 97 18.07 18.18 32.37
CA ALA A 97 16.79 17.88 33.00
C ALA A 97 15.62 18.49 32.20
N LEU A 98 15.74 19.74 31.76
CA LEU A 98 14.72 20.40 30.94
C LEU A 98 14.51 19.70 29.58
N LYS A 99 15.60 19.25 28.94
CA LYS A 99 15.52 18.49 27.69
C LYS A 99 14.80 17.16 27.88
N LEU A 100 15.08 16.46 28.98
CA LEU A 100 14.42 15.19 29.30
C LEU A 100 12.92 15.39 29.52
N GLU A 101 12.52 16.44 30.24
CA GLU A 101 11.12 16.79 30.48
C GLU A 101 10.38 17.19 29.19
N GLN A 102 11.06 17.87 28.26
CA GLN A 102 10.52 18.18 26.93
C GLN A 102 10.34 16.93 26.08
N GLN A 103 11.30 16.01 26.10
CA GLN A 103 11.21 14.73 25.39
C GLN A 103 10.05 13.87 25.92
N GLN A 104 9.86 13.83 27.25
CA GLN A 104 8.74 13.11 27.85
C GLN A 104 7.39 13.69 27.43
N ARG A 105 7.23 15.02 27.44
CA ARG A 105 5.98 15.67 26.97
C ARG A 105 5.69 15.42 25.50
N LEU A 106 6.73 15.41 24.65
CA LEU A 106 6.56 15.09 23.22
C LEU A 106 6.14 13.62 23.05
N ALA A 107 6.76 12.69 23.77
CA ALA A 107 6.38 11.28 23.74
C ALA A 107 4.93 11.05 24.21
N GLU A 108 4.48 11.77 25.25
CA GLU A 108 3.08 11.72 25.71
C GLU A 108 2.11 12.27 24.65
N GLN A 109 2.45 13.37 23.98
CA GLN A 109 1.64 13.92 22.89
C GLN A 109 1.56 12.99 21.69
N GLU A 110 2.68 12.36 21.32
CA GLU A 110 2.72 11.36 20.23
C GLU A 110 1.87 10.12 20.58
N ALA A 111 1.93 9.66 21.84
CA ALA A 111 1.10 8.55 22.30
C ALA A 111 -0.39 8.89 22.27
N GLN A 112 -0.77 10.10 22.68
CA GLN A 112 -2.17 10.56 22.59
C GLN A 112 -2.65 10.65 21.14
N MET A 113 -1.84 11.21 20.24
CA MET A 113 -2.19 11.33 18.83
C MET A 113 -2.34 9.95 18.17
N ARG A 114 -1.48 8.98 18.51
CA ARG A 114 -1.62 7.59 18.04
C ARG A 114 -2.91 6.95 18.53
N LEU A 115 -3.28 7.15 19.80
CA LEU A 115 -4.53 6.62 20.35
C LEU A 115 -5.76 7.23 19.66
N GLU A 116 -5.74 8.53 19.35
CA GLU A 116 -6.81 9.19 18.60
C GLU A 116 -6.90 8.69 17.16
N GLN A 117 -5.76 8.48 16.49
CA GLN A 117 -5.72 7.90 15.15
C GLN A 117 -6.24 6.47 15.12
N GLU A 118 -5.88 5.66 16.11
CA GLU A 118 -6.35 4.28 16.23
C GLU A 118 -7.86 4.20 16.46
N LYS A 119 -8.41 5.11 17.29
CA LYS A 119 -9.86 5.24 17.47
C LYS A 119 -10.57 5.66 16.18
N ALA A 120 -10.05 6.67 15.47
CA ALA A 120 -10.64 7.12 14.21
C ALA A 120 -10.59 6.02 13.13
N ALA A 121 -9.50 5.24 13.07
CA ALA A 121 -9.39 4.10 12.16
C ALA A 121 -10.36 2.98 12.52
N ALA A 122 -10.57 2.70 13.81
CA ALA A 122 -11.55 1.71 14.26
C ALA A 122 -12.99 2.14 13.92
N GLU A 123 -13.34 3.40 14.13
CA GLU A 123 -14.65 3.96 13.77
C GLU A 123 -14.89 3.90 12.25
N GLN A 124 -13.89 4.21 11.44
CA GLN A 124 -13.98 4.07 9.98
C GLN A 124 -14.16 2.62 9.54
N ALA A 125 -13.39 1.68 10.12
CA ALA A 125 -13.52 0.27 9.80
C ALA A 125 -14.89 -0.30 10.20
N GLU A 126 -15.47 0.18 11.30
CA GLU A 126 -16.83 -0.19 11.70
C GLU A 126 -17.88 0.38 10.74
N ALA A 127 -17.75 1.64 10.32
CA ALA A 127 -18.64 2.26 9.35
C ALA A 127 -18.60 1.53 7.99
N GLU A 128 -17.42 1.17 7.49
CA GLU A 128 -17.26 0.40 6.25
C GLU A 128 -17.88 -1.00 6.36
N ARG A 129 -17.72 -1.68 7.50
CA ARG A 129 -18.36 -2.99 7.74
C ARG A 129 -19.88 -2.89 7.74
N LEU A 130 -20.43 -1.87 8.38
CA LEU A 130 -21.88 -1.63 8.40
C LEU A 130 -22.42 -1.31 6.99
N GLU A 131 -21.68 -0.53 6.20
CA GLU A 131 -22.06 -0.25 4.81
C GLU A 131 -22.01 -1.51 3.93
N GLN A 132 -20.96 -2.33 4.06
CA GLN A 132 -20.86 -3.61 3.36
C GLN A 132 -21.99 -4.56 3.77
N ALA A 133 -22.31 -4.66 5.06
CA ALA A 133 -23.42 -5.47 5.54
C ALA A 133 -24.76 -5.00 4.97
N ARG A 134 -24.98 -3.68 4.85
CA ARG A 134 -26.17 -3.11 4.22
C ARG A 134 -26.27 -3.50 2.74
N ILE A 135 -25.18 -3.38 1.99
CA ILE A 135 -25.15 -3.74 0.56
C ILE A 135 -25.47 -5.23 0.37
N VAL A 136 -24.88 -6.11 1.18
CA VAL A 136 -25.16 -7.55 1.13
C VAL A 136 -26.63 -7.86 1.46
N ALA A 137 -27.21 -7.17 2.45
CA ALA A 137 -28.62 -7.34 2.79
C ALA A 137 -29.55 -6.88 1.65
N GLU A 138 -29.25 -5.73 1.02
CA GLU A 138 -30.02 -5.20 -0.11
C GLU A 138 -29.94 -6.13 -1.34
N GLN A 139 -28.75 -6.71 -1.60
CA GLN A 139 -28.58 -7.71 -2.65
C GLN A 139 -29.38 -8.98 -2.38
N ALA A 140 -29.34 -9.50 -1.14
CA ALA A 140 -30.12 -10.69 -0.76
C ALA A 140 -31.63 -10.46 -0.87
N GLU A 141 -32.11 -9.25 -0.52
CA GLU A 141 -33.51 -8.88 -0.67
C GLU A 141 -33.92 -8.78 -2.15
N ALA A 142 -33.06 -8.21 -3.01
CA ALA A 142 -33.28 -8.16 -4.45
C ALA A 142 -33.33 -9.55 -5.08
N GLU A 143 -32.41 -10.45 -4.71
CA GLU A 143 -32.40 -11.85 -5.18
C GLU A 143 -33.65 -12.60 -4.75
N ASN A 144 -34.10 -12.43 -3.50
CA ASN A 144 -35.32 -13.06 -3.00
C ASN A 144 -36.57 -12.53 -3.74
N LEU A 145 -36.63 -11.23 -4.02
CA LEU A 145 -37.71 -10.64 -4.82
C LEU A 145 -37.72 -11.17 -6.26
N GLU A 146 -36.54 -11.37 -6.87
CA GLU A 146 -36.42 -11.96 -8.19
C GLU A 146 -36.86 -13.43 -8.21
N GLN A 147 -36.47 -14.22 -7.21
CA GLN A 147 -36.92 -15.60 -7.03
C GLN A 147 -38.44 -15.69 -6.85
N GLN A 148 -39.04 -14.78 -6.07
CA GLN A 148 -40.49 -14.71 -5.91
C GLN A 148 -41.21 -14.35 -7.20
N LYS A 149 -40.66 -13.43 -8.01
CA LYS A 149 -41.21 -13.11 -9.34
C LYS A 149 -41.14 -14.32 -10.28
N LEU A 150 -40.02 -15.03 -10.30
CA LEU A 150 -39.85 -16.22 -11.13
C LEU A 150 -40.83 -17.33 -10.71
N ALA A 151 -40.98 -17.57 -9.41
CA ALA A 151 -41.93 -18.53 -8.87
C ALA A 151 -43.39 -18.15 -9.20
N ALA A 152 -43.73 -16.86 -9.11
CA ALA A 152 -45.06 -16.38 -9.49
C ALA A 152 -45.33 -16.55 -11.00
N GLU A 153 -44.34 -16.29 -11.85
CA GLU A 153 -44.47 -16.49 -13.30
C GLU A 153 -44.63 -17.99 -13.65
N GLN A 154 -43.87 -18.87 -12.98
CA GLN A 154 -44.01 -20.32 -13.14
C GLN A 154 -45.40 -20.80 -12.72
N ALA A 155 -45.91 -20.35 -11.57
CA ALA A 155 -47.26 -20.69 -11.11
C ALA A 155 -48.34 -20.22 -12.10
N GLN A 156 -48.19 -19.02 -12.68
CA GLN A 156 -49.10 -18.51 -13.71
C GLN A 156 -49.06 -19.36 -14.99
N ARG A 157 -47.88 -19.79 -15.42
CA ARG A 157 -47.74 -20.69 -16.60
C ARG A 157 -48.39 -22.04 -16.35
N GLU A 158 -48.16 -22.65 -15.19
CA GLU A 158 -48.79 -23.92 -14.81
C GLU A 158 -50.33 -23.80 -14.76
N GLN A 159 -50.84 -22.69 -14.21
CA GLN A 159 -52.27 -22.43 -14.17
C GLN A 159 -52.86 -22.24 -15.58
N ALA A 160 -52.15 -21.52 -16.46
CA ALA A 160 -52.56 -21.35 -17.86
C ALA A 160 -52.55 -22.68 -18.62
N GLU A 161 -51.56 -23.54 -18.39
CA GLU A 161 -51.46 -24.86 -19.00
C GLU A 161 -52.61 -25.77 -18.52
N LYS A 162 -52.90 -25.79 -17.22
CA LYS A 162 -54.06 -26.53 -16.67
C LYS A 162 -55.37 -26.07 -17.31
N LEU A 163 -55.59 -24.77 -17.43
CA LEU A 163 -56.78 -24.21 -18.06
C LEU A 163 -56.88 -24.60 -19.55
N ALA A 164 -55.75 -24.61 -20.26
CA ALA A 164 -55.69 -25.02 -21.66
C ALA A 164 -56.03 -26.51 -21.83
N ILE A 165 -55.51 -27.38 -20.95
CA ILE A 165 -55.83 -28.82 -20.93
C ILE A 165 -57.31 -29.04 -20.60
N GLU A 166 -57.86 -28.34 -19.61
CA GLU A 166 -59.28 -28.42 -19.24
C GLU A 166 -60.18 -28.01 -20.41
N LYS A 167 -59.83 -26.91 -21.10
CA LYS A 167 -60.56 -26.46 -22.29
C LYS A 167 -60.50 -27.48 -23.43
N ALA A 168 -59.32 -28.05 -23.70
CA ALA A 168 -59.16 -29.07 -24.73
C ALA A 168 -59.97 -30.34 -24.40
N ASN A 169 -60.00 -30.76 -23.12
CA ASN A 169 -60.80 -31.88 -22.67
C ASN A 169 -62.31 -31.61 -22.79
N ALA A 170 -62.75 -30.38 -22.48
CA ALA A 170 -64.14 -29.98 -22.65
C ALA A 170 -64.58 -29.98 -24.13
N GLU A 171 -63.72 -29.50 -25.04
CA GLU A 171 -63.96 -29.55 -26.49
C GLU A 171 -64.03 -30.99 -27.01
N LEU A 172 -63.14 -31.87 -26.54
CA LEU A 172 -63.17 -33.29 -26.88
C LEU A 172 -64.44 -33.97 -26.39
N LEU A 173 -64.87 -33.70 -25.14
CA LEU A 173 -66.09 -34.25 -24.58
C LEU A 173 -67.33 -33.78 -25.35
N ALA A 174 -67.39 -32.49 -25.70
CA ALA A 174 -68.48 -31.95 -26.51
C ALA A 174 -68.57 -32.62 -27.89
N LYS A 175 -67.41 -32.91 -28.51
CA LYS A 175 -67.36 -33.65 -29.78
C LYS A 175 -67.84 -35.10 -29.62
N GLN A 176 -67.39 -35.80 -28.57
CA GLN A 176 -67.85 -37.16 -28.28
C GLN A 176 -69.36 -37.23 -28.01
N GLN A 177 -69.91 -36.24 -27.31
CA GLN A 177 -71.35 -36.14 -27.07
C GLN A 177 -72.14 -35.88 -28.37
N ALA A 178 -71.63 -35.02 -29.25
CA ALA A 178 -72.24 -34.77 -30.56
C ALA A 178 -72.24 -36.03 -31.45
N ASP A 179 -71.12 -36.76 -31.49
CA ASP A 179 -70.99 -38.00 -32.25
C ASP A 179 -71.92 -39.10 -31.70
N ALA A 180 -72.03 -39.22 -30.37
CA ALA A 180 -72.94 -40.17 -29.72
C ALA A 180 -74.42 -39.83 -30.02
N HIS A 181 -74.79 -38.55 -29.97
CA HIS A 181 -76.14 -38.10 -30.30
C HIS A 181 -76.49 -38.37 -31.77
N ALA A 182 -75.55 -38.14 -32.70
CA ALA A 182 -75.73 -38.46 -34.11
C ALA A 182 -75.97 -39.96 -34.35
N LEU A 183 -75.18 -40.83 -33.69
CA LEU A 183 -75.36 -42.28 -33.76
C LEU A 183 -76.72 -42.72 -33.22
N GLN A 184 -77.18 -42.11 -32.11
CA GLN A 184 -78.46 -42.42 -31.49
C GLN A 184 -79.64 -42.03 -32.38
N LEU A 185 -79.56 -40.88 -33.07
CA LEU A 185 -80.52 -40.47 -34.09
C LEU A 185 -80.59 -41.44 -35.27
N GLU A 186 -79.43 -41.90 -35.76
CA GLU A 186 -79.35 -42.87 -36.86
C GLU A 186 -79.95 -44.24 -36.45
N GLN A 187 -79.72 -44.67 -35.21
CA GLN A 187 -80.34 -45.88 -34.66
C GLN A 187 -81.86 -45.73 -34.52
N GLN A 188 -82.36 -44.58 -34.05
CA GLN A 188 -83.80 -44.32 -33.97
C GLN A 188 -84.47 -44.33 -35.35
N GLN A 189 -83.81 -43.76 -36.37
CA GLN A 189 -84.30 -43.79 -37.74
C GLN A 189 -84.38 -45.22 -38.28
N ARG A 190 -83.34 -46.03 -38.09
CA ARG A 190 -83.35 -47.44 -38.49
C ARG A 190 -84.43 -48.26 -37.77
N LEU A 191 -84.63 -48.03 -36.48
CA LEU A 191 -85.69 -48.70 -35.72
C LEU A 191 -87.09 -48.27 -36.19
N ALA A 192 -87.27 -47.00 -36.54
CA ALA A 192 -88.53 -46.50 -37.11
C ALA A 192 -88.82 -47.11 -38.49
N GLU A 193 -87.81 -47.20 -39.37
CA GLU A 193 -87.94 -47.85 -40.68
C GLU A 193 -88.25 -49.35 -40.54
N GLN A 194 -87.61 -50.04 -39.58
CA GLN A 194 -87.90 -51.45 -39.28
C GLN A 194 -89.33 -51.64 -38.77
N ALA A 195 -89.78 -50.79 -37.84
CA ALA A 195 -91.15 -50.84 -37.31
C ALA A 195 -92.20 -50.55 -38.39
N GLU A 196 -91.93 -49.61 -39.31
CA GLU A 196 -92.81 -49.34 -40.45
C GLU A 196 -92.86 -50.53 -41.42
N THR A 197 -91.73 -51.18 -41.65
CA THR A 197 -91.65 -52.38 -42.50
C THR A 197 -92.43 -53.55 -41.88
N GLU A 198 -92.24 -53.81 -40.59
CA GLU A 198 -92.98 -54.83 -39.83
C GLU A 198 -94.48 -54.55 -39.80
N TYR A 199 -94.87 -53.29 -39.63
CA TYR A 199 -96.28 -52.87 -39.65
C TYR A 199 -96.94 -53.13 -41.02
N LEU A 200 -96.25 -52.81 -42.12
CA LEU A 200 -96.72 -53.09 -43.48
C LEU A 200 -96.81 -54.60 -43.76
N GLU A 201 -95.89 -55.40 -43.21
CA GLU A 201 -95.90 -56.85 -43.35
C GLU A 201 -97.05 -57.49 -42.55
N GLN A 202 -97.28 -57.03 -41.31
CA GLN A 202 -98.45 -57.43 -40.50
C GLN A 202 -99.77 -57.06 -41.17
N GLN A 203 -99.88 -55.88 -41.80
CA GLN A 203 -101.09 -55.52 -42.56
C GLN A 203 -101.31 -56.46 -43.76
N LYS A 204 -100.25 -56.87 -44.47
CA LYS A 204 -100.36 -57.86 -45.56
C LYS A 204 -100.81 -59.22 -45.04
N LEU A 205 -100.23 -59.68 -43.93
CA LEU A 205 -100.58 -60.96 -43.32
C LEU A 205 -102.04 -60.98 -42.82
N ALA A 206 -102.47 -59.89 -42.18
CA ALA A 206 -103.85 -59.71 -41.72
C ALA A 206 -104.85 -59.62 -42.88
N ALA A 207 -104.49 -58.97 -43.98
CA ALA A 207 -105.30 -58.94 -45.20
C ALA A 207 -105.42 -60.33 -45.84
N GLU A 208 -104.34 -61.13 -45.85
CA GLU A 208 -104.37 -62.51 -46.34
C GLU A 208 -105.21 -63.43 -45.44
N GLN A 209 -105.08 -63.30 -44.12
CA GLN A 209 -105.88 -64.04 -43.13
C GLN A 209 -107.37 -63.68 -43.23
N ALA A 210 -107.71 -62.39 -43.36
CA ALA A 210 -109.09 -61.95 -43.55
C ALA A 210 -109.70 -62.50 -44.86
N GLN A 211 -108.92 -62.58 -45.94
CA GLN A 211 -109.38 -63.21 -47.18
C GLN A 211 -109.58 -64.73 -47.04
N ARG A 212 -108.73 -65.43 -46.28
CA ARG A 212 -108.91 -66.87 -46.00
C ARG A 212 -110.13 -67.12 -45.11
N GLU A 213 -110.32 -66.36 -44.04
CA GLU A 213 -111.47 -66.49 -43.15
C GLU A 213 -112.79 -66.13 -43.84
N GLN A 214 -112.79 -65.15 -44.75
CA GLN A 214 -113.96 -64.79 -45.54
C GLN A 214 -114.29 -65.84 -46.62
N ALA A 215 -113.27 -66.52 -47.17
CA ALA A 215 -113.46 -67.67 -48.05
C ALA A 215 -113.98 -68.92 -47.30
N GLU A 216 -113.53 -69.13 -46.06
CA GLU A 216 -113.92 -70.27 -45.24
C GLU A 216 -115.33 -70.10 -44.61
N LYS A 217 -115.69 -68.89 -44.17
CA LYS A 217 -117.05 -68.57 -43.69
C LYS A 217 -118.11 -68.71 -44.78
N LEU A 218 -117.80 -68.38 -46.04
CA LEU A 218 -118.75 -68.56 -47.15
C LEU A 218 -118.92 -70.03 -47.59
N ALA A 219 -117.96 -70.90 -47.24
CA ALA A 219 -117.99 -72.33 -47.59
C ALA A 219 -118.68 -73.19 -46.51
N ILE A 220 -118.65 -72.78 -45.24
CA ILE A 220 -119.17 -73.57 -44.11
C ILE A 220 -120.65 -73.27 -43.81
N GLU A 221 -121.16 -72.08 -44.13
CA GLU A 221 -122.58 -71.71 -43.90
C GLU A 221 -123.56 -72.48 -44.80
N LYS A 222 -123.07 -73.12 -45.86
CA LYS A 222 -123.89 -73.89 -46.81
C LYS A 222 -123.85 -75.41 -46.59
N ALA A 223 -123.12 -75.89 -45.59
CA ALA A 223 -122.83 -77.31 -45.44
C ALA A 223 -123.55 -78.03 -44.30
N ASN A 224 -124.07 -77.39 -43.24
CA ASN A 224 -124.71 -78.17 -42.16
C ASN A 224 -125.85 -77.43 -41.44
N ALA A 225 -127.00 -77.45 -42.11
CA ALA A 225 -128.34 -77.27 -41.54
C ALA A 225 -128.97 -78.61 -41.11
N GLU A 226 -128.20 -79.69 -40.91
CA GLU A 226 -128.70 -81.00 -40.48
C GLU A 226 -127.72 -81.68 -39.49
N LEU A 227 -127.69 -81.24 -38.23
CA LEU A 227 -127.53 -82.19 -37.11
C LEU A 227 -128.05 -81.60 -35.80
N LEU A 228 -129.38 -81.48 -35.79
CA LEU A 228 -130.21 -81.47 -34.61
C LEU A 228 -129.83 -82.61 -33.66
N ALA A 229 -129.78 -82.26 -32.36
CA ALA A 229 -130.01 -83.16 -31.25
C ALA A 229 -129.25 -84.49 -31.27
N LYS A 230 -128.06 -84.47 -30.66
CA LYS A 230 -127.74 -85.47 -29.65
C LYS A 230 -126.87 -84.86 -28.56
N GLN A 231 -127.49 -84.76 -27.38
CA GLN A 231 -126.91 -85.25 -26.13
C GLN A 231 -125.68 -84.44 -25.66
N GLN A 232 -125.87 -83.50 -24.73
CA GLN A 232 -125.93 -83.83 -23.29
C GLN A 232 -125.03 -85.00 -22.93
N ALA A 233 -124.04 -84.67 -22.10
CA ALA A 233 -123.52 -85.49 -21.02
C ALA A 233 -123.26 -86.95 -21.40
N ASP A 234 -121.99 -87.33 -21.48
CA ASP A 234 -121.59 -88.18 -20.38
C ASP A 234 -120.09 -88.25 -20.14
N ALA A 235 -119.85 -88.31 -18.85
CA ALA A 235 -118.99 -89.29 -18.21
C ALA A 235 -117.48 -89.08 -18.34
N HIS A 236 -116.99 -88.50 -17.25
CA HIS A 236 -116.32 -89.32 -16.24
C HIS A 236 -115.10 -90.08 -16.77
N ALA A 237 -113.97 -89.41 -16.75
CA ALA A 237 -112.79 -90.02 -16.15
C ALA A 237 -111.70 -88.96 -15.98
N LEU A 238 -111.56 -88.57 -14.72
CA LEU A 238 -110.31 -88.71 -13.99
C LEU A 238 -109.18 -87.69 -14.25
N GLN A 239 -108.83 -87.12 -13.10
CA GLN A 239 -107.49 -86.71 -12.65
C GLN A 239 -107.08 -85.26 -12.94
N LEU A 240 -106.94 -84.41 -11.92
CA LEU A 240 -107.10 -84.65 -10.49
C LEU A 240 -107.15 -83.30 -9.80
N GLU A 241 -107.87 -83.32 -8.68
CA GLU A 241 -107.60 -82.50 -7.51
C GLU A 241 -108.23 -81.10 -7.51
N GLN A 242 -109.40 -80.96 -6.88
CA GLN A 242 -109.52 -80.90 -5.42
C GLN A 242 -108.86 -79.66 -4.85
N GLN A 243 -109.38 -79.11 -3.78
CA GLN A 243 -110.68 -79.24 -3.12
C GLN A 243 -110.59 -78.13 -2.06
N GLN A 244 -111.75 -77.66 -1.65
CA GLN A 244 -111.94 -76.95 -0.38
C GLN A 244 -111.26 -75.59 -0.30
N ARG A 245 -112.02 -74.50 -0.48
CA ARG A 245 -112.08 -73.42 0.52
C ARG A 245 -112.95 -72.25 0.10
N LEU A 246 -114.25 -72.48 0.01
CA LEU A 246 -115.23 -71.38 -0.02
C LEU A 246 -116.35 -71.59 1.03
N ALA A 247 -115.97 -72.07 2.22
CA ALA A 247 -116.85 -72.20 3.39
C ALA A 247 -116.27 -71.61 4.70
N GLU A 248 -115.13 -70.91 4.68
CA GLU A 248 -114.47 -70.39 5.91
C GLU A 248 -114.61 -68.87 6.11
N GLN A 249 -115.06 -68.10 5.12
CA GLN A 249 -114.84 -66.64 5.13
C GLN A 249 -115.82 -65.80 5.95
N GLU A 250 -116.94 -66.33 6.44
CA GLU A 250 -117.93 -65.49 7.15
C GLU A 250 -117.97 -65.66 8.68
N ALA A 251 -117.15 -66.55 9.27
CA ALA A 251 -117.07 -66.74 10.74
C ALA A 251 -115.94 -65.94 11.44
N GLN A 252 -115.00 -65.36 10.70
CA GLN A 252 -113.77 -64.75 11.25
C GLN A 252 -113.96 -63.30 11.77
N MET A 253 -114.97 -62.58 11.29
CA MET A 253 -115.05 -61.12 11.46
C MET A 253 -115.39 -60.63 12.90
N ARG A 254 -115.74 -61.53 13.84
CA ARG A 254 -116.07 -61.18 15.24
C ARG A 254 -114.99 -61.53 16.26
N LEU A 255 -114.02 -62.39 15.93
CA LEU A 255 -112.93 -62.77 16.84
C LEU A 255 -111.73 -61.80 16.78
N ASP A 256 -111.60 -61.05 15.68
CA ASP A 256 -110.45 -60.18 15.44
C ASP A 256 -110.51 -58.82 16.18
N GLN A 257 -111.70 -58.39 16.65
CA GLN A 257 -111.85 -57.10 17.34
C GLN A 257 -111.39 -57.09 18.81
N GLU A 258 -111.32 -58.24 19.49
CA GLU A 258 -110.88 -58.31 20.90
C GLU A 258 -109.35 -58.48 21.06
N LYS A 259 -108.64 -59.01 20.05
CA LYS A 259 -107.18 -59.17 20.10
C LYS A 259 -106.41 -57.87 19.82
N ALA A 260 -106.91 -57.03 18.92
CA ALA A 260 -106.25 -55.78 18.53
C ALA A 260 -106.15 -54.74 19.67
N ALA A 261 -107.03 -54.79 20.66
CA ALA A 261 -107.02 -53.85 21.79
C ALA A 261 -105.95 -54.19 22.85
N ALA A 262 -105.61 -55.47 23.02
CA ALA A 262 -104.62 -55.91 24.00
C ALA A 262 -103.17 -55.70 23.50
N GLU A 263 -102.90 -55.97 22.22
CA GLU A 263 -101.57 -55.75 21.61
C GLU A 263 -101.14 -54.28 21.64
N LYS A 264 -102.08 -53.35 21.46
CA LYS A 264 -101.76 -51.92 21.44
C LYS A 264 -101.28 -51.40 22.79
N ALA A 265 -101.82 -51.92 23.89
CA ALA A 265 -101.43 -51.49 25.24
C ALA A 265 -100.05 -52.02 25.68
N GLU A 266 -99.63 -53.19 25.16
CA GLU A 266 -98.30 -53.75 25.42
C GLU A 266 -97.22 -53.05 24.58
N ALA A 267 -97.52 -52.73 23.32
CA ALA A 267 -96.62 -51.99 22.43
C ALA A 267 -96.27 -50.60 22.97
N GLU A 268 -97.24 -49.84 23.51
CA GLU A 268 -96.99 -48.50 24.06
C GLU A 268 -96.08 -48.50 25.29
N ARG A 269 -96.12 -49.55 26.13
CA ARG A 269 -95.22 -49.67 27.29
C ARG A 269 -93.78 -50.01 26.89
N LEU A 270 -93.61 -50.90 25.91
CA LEU A 270 -92.29 -51.26 25.39
C LEU A 270 -91.61 -50.07 24.69
N GLU A 271 -92.39 -49.23 24.01
CA GLU A 271 -91.87 -48.03 23.36
C GLU A 271 -91.39 -46.98 24.37
N GLN A 272 -92.11 -46.77 25.48
CA GLN A 272 -91.67 -45.85 26.54
C GLN A 272 -90.36 -46.28 27.22
N VAL A 273 -90.15 -47.58 27.44
CA VAL A 273 -88.90 -48.10 28.04
C VAL A 273 -87.72 -47.93 27.09
N ARG A 274 -87.93 -48.14 25.77
CA ARG A 274 -86.90 -47.96 24.75
C ARG A 274 -86.40 -46.51 24.68
N ILE A 275 -87.33 -45.54 24.64
CA ILE A 275 -86.97 -44.12 24.57
C ILE A 275 -86.20 -43.67 25.82
N ALA A 276 -86.60 -44.13 27.01
CA ALA A 276 -85.87 -43.82 28.25
C ALA A 276 -84.45 -44.43 28.27
N ALA A 277 -84.27 -45.63 27.73
CA ALA A 277 -82.94 -46.26 27.61
C ALA A 277 -82.04 -45.51 26.60
N GLU A 278 -82.60 -45.12 25.46
CA GLU A 278 -81.87 -44.38 24.40
C GLU A 278 -81.43 -42.99 24.87
N GLN A 279 -82.27 -42.29 25.63
CA GLN A 279 -81.91 -40.99 26.24
C GLN A 279 -80.78 -41.12 27.28
N ALA A 280 -80.81 -42.16 28.12
CA ALA A 280 -79.76 -42.39 29.11
C ALA A 280 -78.41 -42.80 28.48
N GLU A 281 -78.44 -43.50 27.34
CA GLU A 281 -77.24 -43.85 26.59
C GLU A 281 -76.64 -42.63 25.88
N ALA A 282 -77.48 -41.78 25.29
CA ALA A 282 -77.05 -40.52 24.66
C ALA A 282 -76.38 -39.57 25.67
N GLU A 283 -76.96 -39.37 26.86
CA GLU A 283 -76.36 -38.53 27.91
C GLU A 283 -74.99 -39.07 28.38
N ARG A 284 -74.84 -40.39 28.50
CA ARG A 284 -73.55 -41.01 28.86
C ARG A 284 -72.48 -40.79 27.79
N LEU A 285 -72.84 -40.92 26.52
CA LEU A 285 -71.92 -40.69 25.40
C LEU A 285 -71.50 -39.23 25.32
N GLU A 286 -72.41 -38.29 25.56
CA GLU A 286 -72.08 -36.87 25.59
C GLU A 286 -71.15 -36.52 26.76
N GLN A 287 -71.42 -37.05 27.96
CA GLN A 287 -70.52 -36.88 29.11
C GLN A 287 -69.13 -37.50 28.86
N GLN A 288 -69.05 -38.66 28.20
CA GLN A 288 -67.78 -39.27 27.82
C GLN A 288 -67.01 -38.44 26.79
N ARG A 289 -67.70 -37.85 25.80
CA ARG A 289 -67.08 -36.98 24.79
C ARG A 289 -66.47 -35.73 25.42
N ILE A 290 -67.21 -35.07 26.32
CA ILE A 290 -66.73 -33.87 27.02
C ILE A 290 -65.53 -34.21 27.92
N ALA A 291 -65.58 -35.33 28.65
CA ALA A 291 -64.46 -35.76 29.47
C ALA A 291 -63.21 -36.11 28.64
N ALA A 292 -63.37 -36.72 27.47
CA ALA A 292 -62.28 -37.01 26.55
C ALA A 292 -61.67 -35.72 25.96
N GLU A 293 -62.51 -34.77 25.56
CA GLU A 293 -62.09 -33.47 25.02
C GLU A 293 -61.30 -32.65 26.07
N GLN A 294 -61.76 -32.64 27.32
CA GLN A 294 -61.04 -31.99 28.42
C GLN A 294 -59.70 -32.66 28.72
N ALA A 295 -59.65 -34.01 28.73
CA ALA A 295 -58.41 -34.73 28.96
C ALA A 295 -57.39 -34.56 27.81
N GLU A 296 -57.84 -34.42 26.57
CA GLU A 296 -56.97 -34.12 25.43
C GLU A 296 -56.43 -32.68 25.49
N ALA A 297 -57.27 -31.71 25.85
CA ALA A 297 -56.86 -30.32 26.03
C ALA A 297 -55.80 -30.18 27.14
N GLU A 298 -55.99 -30.82 28.29
CA GLU A 298 -55.00 -30.80 29.39
C GLU A 298 -53.67 -31.44 28.97
N ARG A 299 -53.69 -32.53 28.20
CA ARG A 299 -52.46 -33.17 27.69
C ARG A 299 -51.72 -32.29 26.70
N LEU A 300 -52.43 -31.59 25.81
CA LEU A 300 -51.83 -30.66 24.85
C LEU A 300 -51.20 -29.45 25.56
N GLU A 301 -51.86 -28.92 26.60
CA GLU A 301 -51.32 -27.82 27.40
C GLU A 301 -50.07 -28.25 28.18
N GLN A 302 -50.09 -29.43 28.80
CA GLN A 302 -48.91 -30.00 29.47
C GLN A 302 -47.77 -30.27 28.48
N ALA A 303 -48.06 -30.76 27.28
CA ALA A 303 -47.06 -30.97 26.23
C ALA A 303 -46.45 -29.65 25.74
N ARG A 304 -47.25 -28.59 25.60
CA ARG A 304 -46.77 -27.26 25.22
C ARG A 304 -45.81 -26.69 26.27
N ILE A 305 -46.18 -26.77 27.55
CA ILE A 305 -45.34 -26.28 28.66
C ILE A 305 -44.03 -27.07 28.73
N ALA A 306 -44.09 -28.39 28.58
CA ALA A 306 -42.88 -29.23 28.56
C ALA A 306 -41.96 -28.91 27.36
N ALA A 307 -42.53 -28.64 26.19
CA ALA A 307 -41.77 -28.24 25.01
C ALA A 307 -41.11 -26.86 25.20
N GLU A 308 -41.84 -25.89 25.75
CA GLU A 308 -41.34 -24.54 26.04
C GLU A 308 -40.20 -24.57 27.07
N GLN A 309 -40.32 -25.40 28.12
CA GLN A 309 -39.26 -25.61 29.11
C GLN A 309 -38.02 -26.29 28.50
N ALA A 310 -38.21 -27.30 27.66
CA ALA A 310 -37.10 -27.99 27.01
C ALA A 310 -36.36 -27.09 26.00
N GLU A 311 -37.07 -26.19 25.31
CA GLU A 311 -36.47 -25.20 24.42
C GLU A 311 -35.68 -24.13 25.20
N ALA A 312 -36.23 -23.64 26.32
CA ALA A 312 -35.55 -22.70 27.20
C ALA A 312 -34.25 -23.29 27.79
N GLU A 313 -34.29 -24.54 28.27
CA GLU A 313 -33.09 -25.23 28.78
C GLU A 313 -32.03 -25.44 27.68
N ARG A 314 -32.44 -25.76 26.45
CA ARG A 314 -31.50 -25.89 25.32
C ARG A 314 -30.84 -24.57 24.96
N LEU A 315 -31.61 -23.47 24.94
CA LEU A 315 -31.07 -22.14 24.66
C LEU A 315 -30.11 -21.68 25.76
N GLU A 316 -30.42 -21.97 27.03
CA GLU A 316 -29.51 -21.66 28.14
C GLU A 316 -28.21 -22.49 28.06
N GLN A 317 -28.31 -23.78 27.75
CA GLN A 317 -27.14 -24.64 27.53
C GLN A 317 -26.29 -24.17 26.34
N GLN A 318 -26.92 -23.75 25.24
CA GLN A 318 -26.22 -23.18 24.08
C GLN A 318 -25.52 -21.87 24.42
N ARG A 319 -26.17 -20.99 25.20
CA ARG A 319 -25.57 -19.72 25.65
C ARG A 319 -24.34 -19.97 26.52
N ILE A 320 -24.43 -20.89 27.47
CA ILE A 320 -23.31 -21.25 28.35
C ILE A 320 -22.17 -21.89 27.55
N ALA A 321 -22.48 -22.78 26.60
CA ALA A 321 -21.46 -23.40 25.74
C ALA A 321 -20.78 -22.37 24.82
N ALA A 322 -21.54 -21.40 24.28
CA ALA A 322 -21.00 -20.33 23.47
C ALA A 322 -20.08 -19.39 24.29
N GLU A 323 -20.50 -19.03 25.50
CA GLU A 323 -19.72 -18.19 26.43
C GLU A 323 -18.41 -18.89 26.84
N GLN A 324 -18.45 -20.20 27.11
CA GLN A 324 -17.25 -20.99 27.40
C GLN A 324 -16.32 -21.10 26.19
N ALA A 325 -16.86 -21.33 24.99
CA ALA A 325 -16.06 -21.41 23.78
C ALA A 325 -15.40 -20.06 23.41
N GLU A 326 -16.07 -18.94 23.67
CA GLU A 326 -15.51 -17.60 23.48
C GLU A 326 -14.40 -17.32 24.50
N ALA A 327 -14.61 -17.67 25.77
CA ALA A 327 -13.60 -17.52 26.81
C ALA A 327 -12.33 -18.34 26.51
N GLU A 328 -12.48 -19.60 26.08
CA GLU A 328 -11.35 -20.45 25.69
C GLU A 328 -10.60 -19.88 24.47
N ARG A 329 -11.31 -19.34 23.47
CA ARG A 329 -10.68 -18.69 22.31
C ARG A 329 -9.89 -17.45 22.69
N LEU A 330 -10.43 -16.61 23.58
CA LEU A 330 -9.75 -15.42 24.07
C LEU A 330 -8.50 -15.78 24.88
N GLU A 331 -8.57 -16.83 25.70
CA GLU A 331 -7.40 -17.32 26.45
C GLU A 331 -6.33 -17.91 25.52
N GLN A 332 -6.72 -18.70 24.52
CA GLN A 332 -5.80 -19.21 23.50
C GLN A 332 -5.17 -18.07 22.67
N ALA A 333 -5.95 -17.05 22.30
CA ALA A 333 -5.45 -15.88 21.59
C ALA A 333 -4.47 -15.07 22.44
N ARG A 334 -4.73 -14.91 23.75
CA ARG A 334 -3.81 -14.25 24.69
C ARG A 334 -2.48 -14.99 24.79
N ILE A 335 -2.52 -16.32 24.95
CA ILE A 335 -1.32 -17.16 25.03
C ILE A 335 -0.52 -17.10 23.72
N ALA A 336 -1.20 -17.17 22.56
CA ALA A 336 -0.55 -17.05 21.26
C ALA A 336 0.09 -15.66 21.05
N ALA A 337 -0.57 -14.59 21.49
CA ALA A 337 -0.02 -13.23 21.41
C ALA A 337 1.22 -13.06 22.30
N GLU A 338 1.18 -13.60 23.53
CA GLU A 338 2.29 -13.58 24.48
C GLU A 338 3.50 -14.38 23.94
N GLN A 339 3.26 -15.55 23.35
CA GLN A 339 4.30 -16.34 22.69
C GLN A 339 4.90 -15.63 21.48
N ALA A 340 4.07 -15.03 20.63
CA ALA A 340 4.53 -14.27 19.46
C ALA A 340 5.31 -13.00 19.85
N GLU A 341 4.99 -12.37 20.98
CA GLU A 341 5.78 -11.26 21.52
C GLU A 341 7.13 -11.74 22.06
N ALA A 342 7.15 -12.85 22.82
CA ALA A 342 8.38 -13.45 23.32
C ALA A 342 9.34 -13.88 22.19
N GLU A 343 8.82 -14.53 21.14
CA GLU A 343 9.62 -14.91 19.97
C GLU A 343 10.16 -13.70 19.23
N ARG A 344 9.36 -12.63 19.08
CA ARG A 344 9.81 -11.38 18.45
C ARG A 344 10.93 -10.70 19.25
N LEU A 345 10.83 -10.68 20.58
CA LEU A 345 11.86 -10.14 21.45
C LEU A 345 13.15 -10.97 21.38
N GLU A 346 13.03 -12.29 21.33
CA GLU A 346 14.20 -13.17 21.18
C GLU A 346 14.87 -13.01 19.81
N GLN A 347 14.10 -12.93 18.73
CA GLN A 347 14.62 -12.65 17.38
C GLN A 347 15.28 -11.27 17.31
N ALA A 348 14.69 -10.25 17.94
CA ALA A 348 15.28 -8.92 18.01
C ALA A 348 16.61 -8.91 18.79
N ARG A 349 16.70 -9.69 19.89
CA ARG A 349 17.94 -9.86 20.65
C ARG A 349 19.03 -10.53 19.82
N ILE A 350 18.70 -11.61 19.12
CA ILE A 350 19.65 -12.34 18.25
C ILE A 350 20.12 -11.43 17.10
N ALA A 351 19.20 -10.69 16.48
CA ALA A 351 19.54 -9.75 15.41
C ALA A 351 20.44 -8.60 15.90
N ALA A 352 20.20 -8.07 17.11
CA ALA A 352 21.04 -7.04 17.71
C ALA A 352 22.45 -7.57 18.02
N GLU A 353 22.56 -8.79 18.56
CA GLU A 353 23.84 -9.45 18.84
C GLU A 353 24.63 -9.72 17.56
N GLN A 354 23.97 -10.17 16.48
CA GLN A 354 24.58 -10.35 15.17
C GLN A 354 25.05 -9.03 14.55
N ALA A 355 24.22 -7.98 14.62
CA ALA A 355 24.58 -6.67 14.11
C ALA A 355 25.78 -6.06 14.86
N GLU A 356 25.89 -6.28 16.17
CA GLU A 356 27.05 -5.85 16.95
C GLU A 356 28.32 -6.63 16.56
N ALA A 357 28.21 -7.95 16.39
CA ALA A 357 29.32 -8.79 15.93
C ALA A 357 29.83 -8.39 14.54
N GLU A 358 28.91 -8.16 13.59
CA GLU A 358 29.26 -7.69 12.23
C GLU A 358 29.91 -6.30 12.26
N ARG A 359 29.43 -5.38 13.10
CA ARG A 359 30.06 -4.06 13.27
C ARG A 359 31.48 -4.17 13.81
N LEU A 360 31.72 -5.03 14.80
CA LEU A 360 33.06 -5.26 15.35
C LEU A 360 33.99 -5.87 14.29
N GLU A 361 33.49 -6.79 13.46
CA GLU A 361 34.27 -7.35 12.36
C GLU A 361 34.58 -6.33 11.27
N GLN A 362 33.62 -5.48 10.89
CA GLN A 362 33.84 -4.39 9.94
C GLN A 362 34.87 -3.38 10.46
N VAL A 363 34.82 -3.03 11.75
CA VAL A 363 35.82 -2.15 12.38
C VAL A 363 37.22 -2.80 12.33
N ARG A 364 37.31 -4.12 12.56
CA ARG A 364 38.58 -4.87 12.45
C ARG A 364 39.12 -4.84 11.01
N ILE A 365 38.28 -5.12 10.02
CA ILE A 365 38.66 -5.13 8.60
C ILE A 365 39.07 -3.72 8.14
N ALA A 366 38.33 -2.68 8.54
CA ALA A 366 38.65 -1.30 8.21
C ALA A 366 39.99 -0.85 8.84
N ALA A 367 40.28 -1.27 10.08
CA ALA A 367 41.55 -0.99 10.73
C ALA A 367 42.73 -1.69 10.00
N GLU A 368 42.54 -2.95 9.60
CA GLU A 368 43.53 -3.73 8.84
C GLU A 368 43.78 -3.13 7.45
N GLN A 369 42.72 -2.70 6.75
CA GLN A 369 42.82 -2.02 5.46
C GLN A 369 43.51 -0.65 5.58
N ALA A 370 43.18 0.14 6.61
CA ALA A 370 43.82 1.44 6.86
C ALA A 370 45.29 1.30 7.24
N GLU A 371 45.71 0.19 7.84
CA GLU A 371 47.12 -0.12 8.10
C GLU A 371 47.83 -0.55 6.81
N ALA A 372 47.21 -1.43 6.01
CA ALA A 372 47.75 -1.84 4.72
C ALA A 372 47.90 -0.66 3.74
N GLU A 373 46.92 0.24 3.68
CA GLU A 373 46.98 1.43 2.84
C GLU A 373 48.06 2.41 3.31
N ARG A 374 48.26 2.57 4.64
CA ARG A 374 49.37 3.37 5.17
C ARG A 374 50.73 2.79 4.80
N LEU A 375 50.87 1.46 4.81
CA LEU A 375 52.09 0.77 4.37
C LEU A 375 52.31 0.91 2.85
N GLU A 376 51.25 0.78 2.05
CA GLU A 376 51.29 0.99 0.59
C GLU A 376 51.65 2.44 0.26
N GLN A 377 51.02 3.43 0.90
CA GLN A 377 51.33 4.86 0.72
C GLN A 377 52.76 5.18 1.15
N ALA A 378 53.27 4.58 2.23
CA ALA A 378 54.66 4.73 2.64
C ALA A 378 55.62 4.08 1.62
N ARG A 379 55.27 2.93 1.05
CA ARG A 379 56.04 2.26 -0.01
C ARG A 379 56.06 3.10 -1.29
N VAL A 380 54.91 3.60 -1.72
CA VAL A 380 54.78 4.46 -2.92
C VAL A 380 55.48 5.79 -2.70
N ALA A 381 55.42 6.40 -1.51
CA ALA A 381 56.16 7.63 -1.20
C ALA A 381 57.69 7.39 -1.18
N ALA A 382 58.14 6.24 -0.68
CA ALA A 382 59.56 5.87 -0.73
C ALA A 382 60.03 5.60 -2.16
N GLU A 383 59.22 4.90 -2.95
CA GLU A 383 59.47 4.62 -4.37
C GLU A 383 59.44 5.91 -5.21
N GLN A 384 58.54 6.85 -4.91
CA GLN A 384 58.47 8.18 -5.52
C GLN A 384 59.66 9.05 -5.12
N ALA A 385 60.10 9.02 -3.86
CA ALA A 385 61.29 9.77 -3.42
C ALA A 385 62.58 9.20 -4.03
N GLU A 386 62.66 7.89 -4.24
CA GLU A 386 63.77 7.24 -4.94
C GLU A 386 63.71 7.53 -6.45
N ALA A 387 62.51 7.48 -7.06
CA ALA A 387 62.27 7.86 -8.44
C ALA A 387 62.57 9.34 -8.69
N GLU A 388 62.19 10.27 -7.79
CA GLU A 388 62.52 11.69 -7.88
C GLU A 388 64.02 11.95 -7.75
N ARG A 389 64.75 11.18 -6.90
CA ARG A 389 66.22 11.26 -6.85
C ARG A 389 66.85 10.77 -8.14
N LEU A 390 66.39 9.63 -8.65
CA LEU A 390 66.83 9.07 -9.93
C LEU A 390 66.45 9.98 -11.10
N GLU A 391 65.30 10.64 -11.05
CA GLU A 391 64.80 11.56 -12.06
C GLU A 391 65.49 12.93 -11.97
N GLN A 392 65.89 13.41 -10.79
CA GLN A 392 66.78 14.57 -10.66
C GLN A 392 68.19 14.25 -11.21
N GLN A 393 68.67 13.02 -11.03
CA GLN A 393 69.87 12.52 -11.70
C GLN A 393 69.68 12.40 -13.22
N ARG A 394 68.53 11.87 -13.66
CA ARG A 394 68.19 11.69 -15.07
C ARG A 394 67.94 13.01 -15.78
N ILE A 395 67.34 14.01 -15.13
CA ILE A 395 67.13 15.38 -15.65
C ILE A 395 68.47 16.11 -15.73
N ALA A 396 69.40 15.87 -14.81
CA ALA A 396 70.77 16.36 -14.94
C ALA A 396 71.51 15.73 -16.14
N ASP A 397 71.22 14.46 -16.45
CA ASP A 397 71.76 13.74 -17.62
C ASP A 397 70.98 14.02 -18.93
N GLU A 398 69.70 14.35 -18.88
CA GLU A 398 68.75 14.53 -20.01
C GLU A 398 68.65 16.01 -20.44
N LEU A 399 69.05 16.96 -19.59
CA LEU A 399 69.41 18.33 -20.01
C LEU A 399 70.63 18.36 -20.96
N ALA A 400 71.35 17.23 -21.10
CA ALA A 400 72.43 17.04 -22.08
C ALA A 400 72.00 16.28 -23.36
N SER A 401 70.76 15.77 -23.47
CA SER A 401 70.29 15.08 -24.67
C SER A 401 68.89 15.52 -25.07
N GLU A 402 68.86 16.40 -26.07
CA GLU A 402 67.66 16.92 -26.69
C GLU A 402 66.64 15.84 -27.12
N ALA A 403 65.37 16.26 -27.10
CA ALA A 403 64.35 15.99 -28.11
C ALA A 403 63.69 14.59 -28.21
N THR A 404 62.40 14.71 -28.55
CA THR A 404 61.53 13.75 -29.24
C THR A 404 60.80 12.63 -28.47
N GLN A 405 59.47 12.86 -28.44
CA GLN A 405 58.36 11.94 -28.77
C GLN A 405 57.50 11.32 -27.65
N LYS A 406 56.21 11.69 -27.79
CA LYS A 406 54.97 11.32 -27.09
C LYS A 406 54.63 9.83 -27.20
N VAL A 407 54.00 9.30 -26.16
CA VAL A 407 53.28 8.02 -26.14
C VAL A 407 51.76 8.27 -26.12
N GLU A 408 51.04 7.58 -27.00
CA GLU A 408 49.57 7.66 -27.18
C GLU A 408 48.77 6.95 -26.07
N LYS A 409 47.61 7.53 -25.73
CA LYS A 409 46.56 6.95 -24.87
C LYS A 409 45.45 6.31 -25.72
N PRO A 410 44.71 5.31 -25.20
CA PRO A 410 43.66 4.60 -25.94
C PRO A 410 42.52 5.55 -26.33
N LYS A 411 41.99 5.36 -27.55
CA LYS A 411 40.95 6.19 -28.14
C LYS A 411 39.68 6.17 -27.28
N LYS A 412 39.32 7.32 -26.73
CA LYS A 412 37.98 7.57 -26.20
C LYS A 412 36.99 7.41 -27.36
N GLU A 413 36.14 6.38 -27.31
CA GLU A 413 35.00 6.27 -28.22
C GLU A 413 34.21 7.59 -28.23
N GLY A 414 33.88 8.08 -29.43
CA GLY A 414 33.23 9.37 -29.61
C GLY A 414 31.84 9.41 -28.97
N PHE A 415 31.44 10.58 -28.47
CA PHE A 415 30.15 10.77 -27.80
C PHE A 415 28.98 10.22 -28.63
N PHE A 416 28.89 10.52 -29.93
CA PHE A 416 27.80 10.03 -30.77
C PHE A 416 27.72 8.50 -30.87
N SER A 417 28.86 7.80 -30.88
CA SER A 417 28.92 6.34 -30.93
C SER A 417 28.28 5.67 -29.70
N ARG A 418 28.50 6.22 -28.49
CA ARG A 418 27.83 5.70 -27.28
C ARG A 418 26.32 5.95 -27.30
N LEU A 419 25.86 7.08 -27.85
CA LEU A 419 24.42 7.35 -27.99
C LEU A 419 23.77 6.34 -28.93
N LYS A 420 24.36 6.08 -30.09
CA LYS A 420 23.90 5.03 -31.02
C LYS A 420 23.83 3.67 -30.33
N LYS A 421 24.89 3.28 -29.61
CA LYS A 421 24.95 2.01 -28.88
C LYS A 421 23.86 1.91 -27.81
N GLY A 422 23.66 2.97 -27.04
CA GLY A 422 22.61 3.05 -26.03
C GLY A 422 21.19 3.21 -26.60
N LEU A 423 21.02 3.37 -27.91
CA LEU A 423 19.71 3.35 -28.57
C LEU A 423 19.51 2.11 -29.44
N LEU A 424 20.47 1.18 -29.49
CA LEU A 424 20.48 0.05 -30.41
C LEU A 424 19.15 -0.70 -30.47
N LYS A 425 18.63 -1.12 -29.31
CA LYS A 425 17.35 -1.85 -29.22
C LYS A 425 16.17 -1.04 -29.72
N THR A 426 16.10 0.25 -29.40
CA THR A 426 15.02 1.13 -29.85
C THR A 426 15.17 1.44 -31.34
N ARG A 427 16.39 1.57 -31.85
CA ARG A 427 16.68 1.80 -33.26
C ARG A 427 16.30 0.61 -34.14
N VAL A 428 16.47 -0.62 -33.66
CA VAL A 428 16.00 -1.81 -34.38
C VAL A 428 14.48 -1.76 -34.61
N ASN A 429 13.71 -1.29 -33.63
CA ASN A 429 12.25 -1.20 -33.76
C ASN A 429 11.77 0.05 -34.51
N ILE A 430 12.37 1.21 -34.23
CA ILE A 430 12.01 2.51 -34.80
C ILE A 430 12.86 2.79 -36.03
N GLY A 431 14.16 3.06 -35.89
CA GLY A 431 15.03 3.50 -36.98
C GLY A 431 15.08 2.58 -38.21
N SER A 432 15.71 1.41 -38.08
CA SER A 432 15.85 0.43 -39.16
C SER A 432 14.55 -0.35 -39.39
N GLY A 433 13.78 -0.60 -38.32
CA GLY A 433 12.45 -1.20 -38.40
C GLY A 433 11.51 -0.42 -39.33
N PHE A 434 11.46 0.91 -39.22
CA PHE A 434 10.66 1.73 -40.13
C PHE A 434 11.21 1.75 -41.55
N ALA A 435 12.53 1.83 -41.76
CA ALA A 435 13.10 1.81 -43.11
C ALA A 435 12.67 0.57 -43.91
N SER A 436 12.51 -0.57 -43.25
CA SER A 436 12.03 -1.81 -43.90
C SER A 436 10.56 -1.73 -44.36
N ILE A 437 9.71 -0.97 -43.65
CA ILE A 437 8.30 -0.77 -43.98
C ILE A 437 8.15 0.11 -45.23
N PHE A 438 8.98 1.14 -45.36
CA PHE A 438 8.90 2.10 -46.46
C PHE A 438 9.57 1.62 -47.76
N SER A 439 10.58 0.74 -47.66
CA SER A 439 11.39 0.31 -48.80
C SER A 439 10.55 -0.36 -49.90
N GLY A 440 10.45 0.30 -51.05
CA GLY A 440 9.77 -0.23 -52.24
C GLY A 440 8.24 -0.22 -52.18
N LYS A 441 7.63 0.33 -51.14
CA LYS A 441 6.17 0.47 -51.01
C LYS A 441 5.68 1.80 -51.60
N LYS A 442 4.43 1.81 -52.08
CA LYS A 442 3.72 3.02 -52.46
C LYS A 442 3.08 3.64 -51.22
N ILE A 443 2.82 4.94 -51.26
CA ILE A 443 2.08 5.62 -50.21
C ILE A 443 0.58 5.34 -50.43
N ASP A 444 0.04 4.42 -49.63
CA ASP A 444 -1.36 4.03 -49.57
C ASP A 444 -1.81 3.86 -48.10
N ASP A 445 -3.10 3.61 -47.90
CA ASP A 445 -3.69 3.48 -46.56
C ASP A 445 -3.07 2.30 -45.78
N ASP A 446 -2.78 1.19 -46.45
CA ASP A 446 -2.12 0.01 -45.87
C ASP A 446 -0.75 0.36 -45.27
N LEU A 447 0.05 1.19 -45.96
CA LEU A 447 1.34 1.67 -45.44
C LEU A 447 1.17 2.49 -44.15
N PHE A 448 0.15 3.34 -44.07
CA PHE A 448 -0.11 4.14 -42.87
C PHE A 448 -0.63 3.30 -41.71
N GLU A 449 -1.43 2.26 -41.95
CA GLU A 449 -1.86 1.31 -40.92
C GLU A 449 -0.68 0.49 -40.35
N GLU A 450 0.23 0.04 -41.22
CA GLU A 450 1.45 -0.64 -40.79
C GLU A 450 2.36 0.30 -39.96
N LEU A 451 2.52 1.54 -40.42
CA LEU A 451 3.29 2.56 -39.71
C LEU A 451 2.69 2.86 -38.34
N GLU A 452 1.36 3.04 -38.26
CA GLU A 452 0.63 3.24 -37.00
C GLU A 452 0.90 2.09 -36.02
N THR A 453 0.74 0.85 -36.48
CA THR A 453 0.97 -0.36 -35.67
C THR A 453 2.39 -0.38 -35.09
N GLN A 454 3.38 -0.01 -35.91
CA GLN A 454 4.77 -0.03 -35.51
C GLN A 454 5.11 1.13 -34.53
N LEU A 455 4.53 2.32 -34.73
CA LEU A 455 4.66 3.45 -33.79
C LEU A 455 4.02 3.14 -32.42
N LEU A 456 2.86 2.48 -32.40
CA LEU A 456 2.22 2.03 -31.17
C LEU A 456 3.06 0.97 -30.45
N THR A 457 3.61 0.00 -31.19
CA THR A 457 4.49 -1.05 -30.65
C THR A 457 5.77 -0.46 -30.05
N ALA A 458 6.25 0.66 -30.60
CA ALA A 458 7.38 1.41 -30.08
C ALA A 458 7.07 2.28 -28.84
N ASP A 459 5.85 2.24 -28.31
CA ASP A 459 5.38 2.98 -27.13
C ASP A 459 5.24 4.52 -27.31
N LEU A 460 4.99 5.02 -28.52
CA LEU A 460 4.66 6.44 -28.75
C LEU A 460 3.27 6.84 -28.21
N GLY A 461 2.40 5.86 -28.00
CA GLY A 461 1.03 6.06 -27.51
C GLY A 461 0.07 6.58 -28.58
N VAL A 462 -1.22 6.29 -28.38
CA VAL A 462 -2.28 6.48 -29.37
C VAL A 462 -2.35 7.92 -29.87
N ASP A 463 -2.50 8.89 -28.96
CA ASP A 463 -2.69 10.29 -29.34
C ASP A 463 -1.51 10.86 -30.15
N THR A 464 -0.28 10.56 -29.73
CA THR A 464 0.94 11.02 -30.40
C THR A 464 1.09 10.39 -31.78
N THR A 465 0.82 9.08 -31.87
CA THR A 465 0.85 8.35 -33.13
C THR A 465 -0.17 8.91 -34.11
N MET A 466 -1.43 9.10 -33.69
CA MET A 466 -2.47 9.67 -34.54
C MET A 466 -2.08 11.06 -35.05
N LYS A 467 -1.60 11.94 -34.16
CA LYS A 467 -1.11 13.26 -34.55
C LYS A 467 0.06 13.19 -35.56
N LEU A 468 0.96 12.22 -35.40
CA LEU A 468 2.07 12.02 -36.32
C LEU A 468 1.56 11.55 -37.69
N ILE A 469 0.70 10.54 -37.72
CA ILE A 469 0.09 10.01 -38.94
C ILE A 469 -0.67 11.12 -39.68
N ASP A 470 -1.53 11.88 -38.99
CA ASP A 470 -2.28 12.99 -39.59
C ASP A 470 -1.35 14.03 -40.23
N ARG A 471 -0.28 14.43 -39.52
CA ARG A 471 0.72 15.37 -40.06
C ARG A 471 1.44 14.81 -41.27
N LEU A 472 1.80 13.53 -41.24
CA LEU A 472 2.47 12.86 -42.34
C LEU A 472 1.58 12.75 -43.56
N THR A 473 0.32 12.34 -43.40
CA THR A 473 -0.67 12.27 -44.46
C THR A 473 -0.89 13.64 -45.10
N ASP A 474 -1.09 14.68 -44.29
CA ASP A 474 -1.26 16.05 -44.78
C ASP A 474 0.00 16.58 -45.50
N ALA A 475 1.19 16.32 -44.96
CA ALA A 475 2.44 16.78 -45.55
C ALA A 475 2.81 16.00 -46.81
N ALA A 476 2.54 14.69 -46.87
CA ALA A 476 2.73 13.85 -48.04
C ALA A 476 1.82 14.29 -49.19
N ASN A 477 0.54 14.57 -48.91
CA ASN A 477 -0.43 15.09 -49.87
C ASN A 477 -0.02 16.47 -50.40
N ARG A 478 0.42 17.38 -49.51
CA ARG A 478 0.88 18.73 -49.90
C ARG A 478 2.14 18.71 -50.75
N LYS A 479 3.10 17.84 -50.44
CA LYS A 479 4.37 17.70 -51.17
C LYS A 479 4.26 16.78 -52.39
N GLN A 480 3.11 16.14 -52.62
CA GLN A 480 2.88 15.13 -53.66
C GLN A 480 3.96 14.04 -53.65
N LEU A 481 4.29 13.52 -52.46
CA LEU A 481 5.27 12.45 -52.32
C LEU A 481 4.78 11.19 -53.05
N LYS A 482 5.70 10.47 -53.71
CA LYS A 482 5.36 9.34 -54.59
C LYS A 482 5.95 8.01 -54.14
N ASP A 483 6.92 8.02 -53.23
CA ASP A 483 7.64 6.84 -52.77
C ASP A 483 7.78 6.84 -51.24
N GLY A 484 7.92 5.64 -50.67
CA GLY A 484 8.06 5.44 -49.23
C GLY A 484 9.34 6.05 -48.65
N ASP A 485 10.43 6.12 -49.42
CA ASP A 485 11.71 6.68 -48.96
C ASP A 485 11.57 8.17 -48.61
N ALA A 486 10.85 8.94 -49.44
CA ALA A 486 10.55 10.34 -49.13
C ALA A 486 9.61 10.50 -47.93
N LEU A 487 8.71 9.55 -47.69
CA LEU A 487 7.84 9.54 -46.51
C LEU A 487 8.62 9.22 -45.22
N TYR A 488 9.62 8.34 -45.29
CA TYR A 488 10.53 8.05 -44.18
C TYR A 488 11.32 9.30 -43.76
N GLU A 489 11.89 10.04 -44.72
CA GLU A 489 12.60 11.29 -44.43
C GLU A 489 11.67 12.37 -43.85
N LEU A 490 10.43 12.43 -44.34
CA LEU A 490 9.41 13.32 -43.78
C LEU A 490 9.05 12.94 -42.33
N MET A 491 8.89 11.65 -42.05
CA MET A 491 8.64 11.14 -40.69
C MET A 491 9.77 11.51 -39.74
N LYS A 492 11.03 11.32 -40.16
CA LYS A 492 12.21 11.72 -39.38
C LYS A 492 12.15 13.22 -39.03
N GLN A 493 11.78 14.06 -40.01
CA GLN A 493 11.64 15.52 -39.80
C GLN A 493 10.49 15.85 -38.82
N GLU A 494 9.32 15.26 -38.97
CA GLU A 494 8.17 15.52 -38.09
C GLU A 494 8.46 15.07 -36.65
N MET A 495 9.12 13.93 -36.48
CA MET A 495 9.54 13.44 -35.16
C MET A 495 10.60 14.35 -34.52
N ALA A 496 11.51 14.93 -35.30
CA ALA A 496 12.45 15.94 -34.81
C ALA A 496 11.72 17.20 -34.33
N VAL A 497 10.73 17.67 -35.09
CA VAL A 497 9.91 18.84 -34.70
C VAL A 497 9.17 18.59 -33.39
N MET A 498 8.62 17.39 -33.18
CA MET A 498 7.95 17.02 -31.92
C MET A 498 8.89 17.07 -30.72
N LEU A 499 10.14 16.63 -30.87
CA LEU A 499 11.12 16.66 -29.77
C LEU A 499 11.72 18.05 -29.53
N LYS A 500 11.77 18.91 -30.55
CA LYS A 500 12.39 20.23 -30.43
C LYS A 500 11.69 21.12 -29.40
N THR A 501 10.38 20.97 -29.24
CA THR A 501 9.61 21.73 -28.23
C THR A 501 9.97 21.36 -26.79
N ALA A 502 10.45 20.13 -26.57
CA ALA A 502 10.89 19.65 -25.26
C ALA A 502 12.41 19.81 -25.05
N GLU A 503 13.17 20.28 -26.05
CA GLU A 503 14.61 20.51 -25.92
C GLU A 503 14.90 21.83 -25.20
N GLN A 504 15.24 21.74 -23.93
CA GLN A 504 15.79 22.88 -23.20
C GLN A 504 16.83 22.38 -22.17
N PRO A 505 18.14 22.56 -22.42
CA PRO A 505 19.17 22.16 -21.47
C PRO A 505 19.00 22.84 -20.11
N LEU A 506 19.37 22.14 -19.03
CA LEU A 506 19.39 22.72 -17.70
C LEU A 506 20.53 23.74 -17.60
N VAL A 507 20.19 25.00 -17.31
CA VAL A 507 21.16 26.09 -17.11
C VAL A 507 21.09 26.49 -15.65
N ILE A 508 22.26 26.51 -14.99
CA ILE A 508 22.40 26.94 -13.60
C ILE A 508 22.82 28.41 -13.58
N PRO A 509 21.92 29.34 -13.17
CA PRO A 509 22.23 30.76 -13.11
C PRO A 509 23.31 31.05 -12.05
N ALA A 510 24.22 31.99 -12.33
CA ALA A 510 25.31 32.33 -11.43
C ALA A 510 24.85 33.07 -10.15
N ASP A 511 23.68 33.69 -10.20
CA ASP A 511 23.05 34.45 -9.12
C ASP A 511 22.25 33.58 -8.13
N LYS A 512 22.03 32.30 -8.45
CA LYS A 512 21.36 31.34 -7.58
C LYS A 512 22.38 30.41 -6.91
N LYS A 513 22.71 30.69 -5.64
CA LYS A 513 23.59 29.85 -4.82
C LYS A 513 22.98 29.52 -3.44
N PRO A 514 22.68 28.24 -3.15
CA PRO A 514 22.72 27.11 -4.07
C PRO A 514 21.55 27.12 -5.06
N PHE A 515 21.80 26.68 -6.30
CA PHE A 515 20.74 26.23 -7.20
C PHE A 515 20.25 24.86 -6.71
N VAL A 516 18.95 24.74 -6.44
CA VAL A 516 18.37 23.57 -5.77
C VAL A 516 17.62 22.72 -6.78
N ILE A 517 18.08 21.48 -6.97
CA ILE A 517 17.46 20.46 -7.81
C ILE A 517 16.78 19.43 -6.90
N LEU A 518 15.45 19.37 -6.94
CA LEU A 518 14.65 18.35 -6.27
C LEU A 518 14.40 17.20 -7.24
N MET A 519 14.96 16.04 -6.96
CA MET A 519 14.83 14.86 -7.80
C MET A 519 13.63 14.03 -7.35
N VAL A 520 12.67 13.79 -8.25
CA VAL A 520 11.45 13.03 -7.96
C VAL A 520 11.27 11.87 -8.94
N GLY A 521 10.40 10.94 -8.62
CA GLY A 521 10.09 9.77 -9.45
C GLY A 521 9.99 8.47 -8.66
N VAL A 522 9.56 7.40 -9.30
CA VAL A 522 9.30 6.13 -8.60
C VAL A 522 10.58 5.36 -8.31
N ASN A 523 10.49 4.31 -7.48
CA ASN A 523 11.65 3.46 -7.19
C ASN A 523 12.12 2.71 -8.43
N GLY A 524 13.43 2.49 -8.55
CA GLY A 524 14.02 1.70 -9.63
C GLY A 524 14.19 2.43 -10.97
N VAL A 525 13.67 3.66 -11.14
CA VAL A 525 13.83 4.44 -12.39
C VAL A 525 15.22 5.09 -12.54
N GLY A 526 16.12 4.89 -11.58
CA GLY A 526 17.49 5.42 -11.66
C GLY A 526 17.68 6.84 -11.11
N LYS A 527 16.84 7.32 -10.19
CA LYS A 527 17.00 8.64 -9.51
C LYS A 527 18.38 8.82 -8.87
N THR A 528 18.73 7.98 -7.90
CA THR A 528 20.01 8.06 -7.16
C THR A 528 21.22 7.93 -8.08
N THR A 529 21.14 7.06 -9.10
CA THR A 529 22.17 6.96 -10.14
C THR A 529 22.29 8.25 -10.96
N THR A 530 21.16 8.85 -11.34
CA THR A 530 21.14 10.14 -12.06
C THR A 530 21.73 11.26 -11.21
N ILE A 531 21.46 11.28 -9.90
CA ILE A 531 22.05 12.22 -8.95
C ILE A 531 23.58 12.12 -8.96
N GLY A 532 24.13 10.91 -8.83
CA GLY A 532 25.57 10.70 -8.85
C GLY A 532 26.22 11.19 -10.15
N LYS A 533 25.58 10.92 -11.29
CA LYS A 533 26.04 11.38 -12.62
C LYS A 533 25.97 12.91 -12.76
N LEU A 534 24.85 13.53 -12.40
CA LEU A 534 24.70 15.00 -12.42
C LEU A 534 25.71 15.69 -11.51
N ALA A 535 25.90 15.16 -10.30
CA ALA A 535 26.85 15.72 -9.34
C ALA A 535 28.27 15.70 -9.90
N LYS A 536 28.68 14.59 -10.54
CA LYS A 536 29.99 14.52 -11.20
C LYS A 536 30.09 15.43 -12.41
N GLN A 537 29.02 15.55 -13.19
CA GLN A 537 28.98 16.47 -14.32
C GLN A 537 29.20 17.90 -13.85
N PHE A 538 28.42 18.40 -12.90
CA PHE A 538 28.58 19.76 -12.37
C PHE A 538 29.94 19.99 -11.70
N GLN A 539 30.48 18.98 -11.00
CA GLN A 539 31.84 19.04 -10.47
C GLN A 539 32.88 19.18 -11.59
N SER A 540 32.73 18.46 -12.71
CA SER A 540 33.64 18.58 -13.86
C SER A 540 33.50 19.91 -14.62
N GLU A 541 32.34 20.56 -14.52
CA GLU A 541 32.11 21.95 -14.94
C GLU A 541 32.66 22.99 -13.94
N GLY A 542 33.33 22.55 -12.86
CA GLY A 542 33.94 23.43 -11.85
C GLY A 542 32.98 23.97 -10.78
N LYS A 543 31.76 23.44 -10.70
CA LYS A 543 30.77 23.82 -9.67
C LYS A 543 30.96 22.99 -8.40
N SER A 544 30.85 23.63 -7.25
CA SER A 544 30.72 22.96 -5.96
C SER A 544 29.33 22.36 -5.81
N VAL A 545 29.26 21.09 -5.40
CA VAL A 545 28.01 20.33 -5.29
C VAL A 545 27.84 19.83 -3.86
N MET A 546 26.60 19.77 -3.38
CA MET A 546 26.20 19.10 -2.16
C MET A 546 24.99 18.20 -2.44
N LEU A 547 24.92 17.06 -1.77
CA LEU A 547 23.81 16.11 -1.89
C LEU A 547 22.98 16.09 -0.60
N ALA A 548 21.67 15.94 -0.72
CA ALA A 548 20.77 15.67 0.40
C ALA A 548 20.14 14.28 0.26
N ALA A 549 20.32 13.44 1.27
CA ALA A 549 19.77 12.09 1.31
C ALA A 549 18.32 12.10 1.83
N GLY A 550 17.39 12.60 1.01
CA GLY A 550 15.97 12.68 1.37
C GLY A 550 15.14 11.42 1.11
N ASP A 551 15.70 10.32 0.57
CA ASP A 551 15.06 8.98 0.62
C ASP A 551 15.36 8.31 1.97
N THR A 552 14.86 8.90 3.06
CA THR A 552 15.17 8.48 4.45
C THR A 552 14.56 7.15 4.83
N PHE A 553 13.52 6.71 4.10
CA PHE A 553 12.83 5.45 4.37
C PHE A 553 13.66 4.23 3.95
N ARG A 554 14.55 4.38 2.96
CA ARG A 554 15.40 3.30 2.48
C ARG A 554 16.83 3.51 2.96
N ALA A 555 17.24 2.81 4.00
CA ALA A 555 18.62 2.83 4.52
C ALA A 555 19.67 2.66 3.41
N ALA A 556 19.45 1.68 2.51
CA ALA A 556 20.34 1.43 1.38
C ALA A 556 20.40 2.60 0.36
N ALA A 557 19.35 3.42 0.23
CA ALA A 557 19.38 4.60 -0.65
C ALA A 557 20.23 5.72 -0.05
N VAL A 558 20.11 5.94 1.26
CA VAL A 558 20.98 6.87 2.01
C VAL A 558 22.44 6.45 1.89
N GLU A 559 22.74 5.18 2.18
CA GLU A 559 24.08 4.61 2.08
C GLU A 559 24.63 4.70 0.65
N GLN A 560 23.84 4.33 -0.36
CA GLN A 560 24.24 4.43 -1.76
C GLN A 560 24.61 5.88 -2.13
N LEU A 561 23.83 6.87 -1.69
CA LEU A 561 24.13 8.27 -1.96
C LEU A 561 25.39 8.75 -1.22
N GLN A 562 25.61 8.28 0.02
CA GLN A 562 26.82 8.57 0.79
C GLN A 562 28.08 7.99 0.12
N VAL A 563 28.04 6.73 -0.31
CA VAL A 563 29.14 6.10 -1.06
C VAL A 563 29.43 6.86 -2.36
N TRP A 564 28.40 7.32 -3.05
CA TRP A 564 28.54 8.18 -4.24
C TRP A 564 29.24 9.51 -3.92
N GLY A 565 28.86 10.13 -2.80
CA GLY A 565 29.47 11.34 -2.29
C GLY A 565 30.93 11.14 -1.93
N GLU A 566 31.24 10.14 -1.12
CA GLU A 566 32.61 9.80 -0.69
C GLU A 566 33.52 9.53 -1.88
N ARG A 567 33.08 8.67 -2.82
CA ARG A 567 33.85 8.32 -4.03
C ARG A 567 34.19 9.52 -4.91
N ASN A 568 33.38 10.58 -4.87
CA ASN A 568 33.58 11.78 -5.68
C ASN A 568 33.97 13.01 -4.86
N SER A 569 34.25 12.85 -3.57
CA SER A 569 34.54 13.94 -2.64
C SER A 569 33.46 15.03 -2.64
N ILE A 570 32.19 14.62 -2.68
CA ILE A 570 31.01 15.50 -2.62
C ILE A 570 30.36 15.35 -1.24
N PRO A 571 30.14 16.45 -0.48
CA PRO A 571 29.48 16.39 0.81
C PRO A 571 28.03 15.92 0.68
N VAL A 572 27.64 14.97 1.54
CA VAL A 572 26.27 14.45 1.63
C VAL A 572 25.71 14.76 3.00
N ILE A 573 24.53 15.37 3.05
CA ILE A 573 23.77 15.60 4.26
C ILE A 573 22.73 14.50 4.40
N ALA A 574 22.83 13.76 5.49
CA ALA A 574 21.96 12.63 5.81
C ALA A 574 21.65 12.64 7.32
N GLN A 575 20.51 12.05 7.67
CA GLN A 575 20.13 11.76 9.06
C GLN A 575 19.89 10.25 9.21
N HIS A 576 19.40 9.81 10.37
CA HIS A 576 19.08 8.40 10.62
C HIS A 576 17.94 7.91 9.72
N THR A 577 17.90 6.60 9.44
CA THR A 577 16.81 5.96 8.70
C THR A 577 15.46 6.25 9.34
N GLY A 578 14.47 6.62 8.53
CA GLY A 578 13.14 7.00 8.98
C GLY A 578 13.00 8.47 9.44
N ALA A 579 14.07 9.27 9.37
CA ALA A 579 14.00 10.71 9.62
C ALA A 579 13.03 11.41 8.65
N ASP A 580 12.50 12.57 9.05
CA ASP A 580 11.64 13.38 8.20
C ASP A 580 12.42 13.96 7.00
N SER A 581 12.10 13.53 5.79
CA SER A 581 12.78 13.92 4.54
C SER A 581 12.83 15.44 4.35
N ALA A 582 11.75 16.14 4.69
CA ALA A 582 11.70 17.60 4.60
C ALA A 582 12.70 18.28 5.56
N SER A 583 12.93 17.70 6.73
CA SER A 583 13.92 18.18 7.70
C SER A 583 15.35 17.93 7.21
N VAL A 584 15.65 16.75 6.65
CA VAL A 584 16.97 16.46 6.06
C VAL A 584 17.32 17.44 4.94
N ILE A 585 16.36 17.70 4.05
CA ILE A 585 16.54 18.61 2.92
C ILE A 585 16.65 20.07 3.41
N PHE A 586 15.89 20.47 4.43
CA PHE A 586 16.02 21.80 5.03
C PHE A 586 17.43 22.04 5.59
N ASP A 587 17.96 21.07 6.34
CA ASP A 587 19.32 21.12 6.89
C ASP A 587 20.36 21.17 5.76
N ALA A 588 20.17 20.37 4.72
CA ALA A 588 21.05 20.38 3.56
C ALA A 588 21.05 21.72 2.83
N PHE A 589 19.89 22.35 2.68
CA PHE A 589 19.77 23.66 2.05
C PHE A 589 20.42 24.76 2.90
N GLN A 590 20.22 24.75 4.22
CA GLN A 590 20.92 25.65 5.14
C GLN A 590 22.44 25.45 5.08
N ALA A 591 22.91 24.19 5.07
CA ALA A 591 24.33 23.87 4.99
C ALA A 591 24.95 24.30 3.66
N ALA A 592 24.27 24.07 2.53
CA ALA A 592 24.71 24.49 1.21
C ALA A 592 24.81 26.02 1.11
N LYS A 593 23.83 26.75 1.67
CA LYS A 593 23.85 28.22 1.73
C LYS A 593 24.99 28.75 2.60
N ALA A 594 25.19 28.17 3.79
CA ALA A 594 26.27 28.55 4.69
C ALA A 594 27.67 28.29 4.10
N ARG A 595 27.81 27.25 3.27
CA ARG A 595 29.06 26.87 2.61
C ARG A 595 29.24 27.49 1.22
N ASN A 596 28.30 28.34 0.77
CA ASN A 596 28.30 28.96 -0.57
C ASN A 596 28.42 27.93 -1.71
N VAL A 597 27.75 26.78 -1.57
CA VAL A 597 27.73 25.73 -2.58
C VAL A 597 26.95 26.20 -3.81
N ASP A 598 27.42 25.84 -5.01
CA ASP A 598 26.77 26.23 -6.27
C ASP A 598 25.49 25.44 -6.52
N VAL A 599 25.51 24.13 -6.27
CA VAL A 599 24.38 23.23 -6.58
C VAL A 599 24.07 22.32 -5.40
N LEU A 600 22.80 22.27 -5.00
CA LEU A 600 22.26 21.28 -4.07
C LEU A 600 21.35 20.32 -4.84
N ILE A 601 21.63 19.03 -4.79
CA ILE A 601 20.78 17.99 -5.37
C ILE A 601 20.16 17.18 -4.24
N ALA A 602 18.83 17.21 -4.14
CA ALA A 602 18.08 16.49 -3.11
C ALA A 602 17.43 15.23 -3.69
N ASP A 603 17.78 14.06 -3.14
CA ASP A 603 17.08 12.80 -3.41
C ASP A 603 15.76 12.75 -2.63
N THR A 604 14.78 11.99 -3.12
CA THR A 604 13.50 11.79 -2.45
C THR A 604 13.05 10.33 -2.53
N ALA A 605 12.13 9.95 -1.64
CA ALA A 605 11.43 8.69 -1.75
C ALA A 605 10.68 8.55 -3.10
N GLY A 606 10.41 7.30 -3.51
CA GLY A 606 9.72 6.97 -4.77
C GLY A 606 8.68 5.86 -4.67
N ARG A 607 8.06 5.65 -3.50
CA ARG A 607 7.09 4.56 -3.25
C ARG A 607 5.69 4.90 -3.78
N LEU A 608 5.48 4.74 -5.09
CA LEU A 608 4.21 5.10 -5.76
C LEU A 608 3.00 4.28 -5.31
N GLN A 609 3.17 3.12 -4.68
CA GLN A 609 2.04 2.32 -4.17
C GLN A 609 1.24 3.05 -3.08
N ASN A 610 1.86 3.98 -2.35
CA ASN A 610 1.21 4.84 -1.36
C ASN A 610 1.17 6.28 -1.88
N LYS A 611 0.44 6.49 -2.99
CA LYS A 611 0.44 7.75 -3.76
C LYS A 611 0.22 8.97 -2.89
N ASP A 612 -0.81 8.97 -2.04
CA ASP A 612 -1.20 10.16 -1.27
C ASP A 612 -0.11 10.58 -0.28
N ASN A 613 0.46 9.62 0.45
CA ASN A 613 1.54 9.89 1.40
C ASN A 613 2.80 10.42 0.70
N LEU A 614 3.18 9.83 -0.43
CA LEU A 614 4.32 10.29 -1.22
C LEU A 614 4.11 11.72 -1.75
N MET A 615 2.91 12.02 -2.27
CA MET A 615 2.62 13.35 -2.80
C MET A 615 2.60 14.41 -1.69
N GLN A 616 1.98 14.12 -0.55
CA GLN A 616 2.00 15.03 0.61
C GLN A 616 3.42 15.28 1.13
N GLU A 617 4.28 14.26 1.13
CA GLU A 617 5.68 14.39 1.52
C GLU A 617 6.44 15.32 0.55
N LEU A 618 6.25 15.17 -0.75
CA LEU A 618 6.87 16.01 -1.76
C LEU A 618 6.39 17.47 -1.70
N GLU A 619 5.08 17.69 -1.50
CA GLU A 619 4.53 19.02 -1.26
C GLU A 619 5.11 19.66 0.01
N LYS A 620 5.27 18.87 1.09
CA LYS A 620 5.89 19.33 2.33
C LYS A 620 7.33 19.74 2.09
N ILE A 621 8.12 18.93 1.37
CA ILE A 621 9.52 19.23 1.01
C ILE A 621 9.58 20.56 0.25
N ALA A 622 8.80 20.72 -0.81
CA ALA A 622 8.78 21.96 -1.61
C ALA A 622 8.38 23.18 -0.76
N ARG A 623 7.38 23.04 0.12
CA ARG A 623 6.94 24.11 1.05
C ARG A 623 8.03 24.48 2.06
N VAL A 624 8.78 23.51 2.56
CA VAL A 624 9.86 23.72 3.51
C VAL A 624 11.06 24.41 2.86
N MET A 625 11.43 24.03 1.63
CA MET A 625 12.45 24.73 0.85
C MET A 625 12.12 26.21 0.64
N LYS A 626 10.84 26.52 0.34
CA LYS A 626 10.35 27.90 0.14
C LYS A 626 10.51 28.82 1.36
N LYS A 627 10.70 28.26 2.56
CA LYS A 627 11.00 29.06 3.76
C LYS A 627 12.41 29.66 3.75
N ILE A 628 13.35 29.02 3.05
CA ILE A 628 14.75 29.47 2.94
C ILE A 628 14.94 30.37 1.71
N ASP A 629 14.32 29.99 0.59
CA ASP A 629 14.33 30.72 -0.67
C ASP A 629 12.96 30.56 -1.35
N PRO A 630 12.18 31.65 -1.54
CA PRO A 630 10.86 31.58 -2.19
C PRO A 630 10.86 30.96 -3.59
N ASP A 631 11.99 31.02 -4.30
CA ASP A 631 12.14 30.48 -5.66
C ASP A 631 12.58 29.00 -5.68
N ALA A 632 12.84 28.39 -4.51
CA ALA A 632 13.23 26.99 -4.40
C ALA A 632 12.03 26.03 -4.31
N PRO A 633 12.15 24.78 -4.79
CA PRO A 633 13.25 24.28 -5.64
C PRO A 633 13.29 24.97 -7.00
N HIS A 634 14.51 25.23 -7.48
CA HIS A 634 14.74 25.91 -8.76
C HIS A 634 14.52 24.98 -9.96
N GLU A 635 14.77 23.69 -9.76
CA GLU A 635 14.43 22.62 -10.69
C GLU A 635 13.75 21.49 -9.93
N VAL A 636 12.56 21.07 -10.38
CA VAL A 636 11.91 19.83 -9.99
C VAL A 636 12.06 18.84 -11.13
N MET A 637 13.01 17.92 -10.98
CA MET A 637 13.43 16.99 -12.02
C MET A 637 12.77 15.62 -11.79
N LEU A 638 11.83 15.25 -12.66
CA LEU A 638 11.28 13.89 -12.66
C LEU A 638 12.20 12.94 -13.41
N THR A 639 12.62 11.85 -12.77
CA THR A 639 13.28 10.74 -13.47
C THR A 639 12.26 9.66 -13.83
N ILE A 640 12.21 9.29 -15.11
CA ILE A 640 11.36 8.22 -15.64
C ILE A 640 12.20 7.17 -16.36
N ASP A 641 11.76 5.92 -16.28
CA ASP A 641 12.38 4.78 -16.97
C ASP A 641 11.77 4.65 -18.38
N ALA A 642 12.60 4.75 -19.41
CA ALA A 642 12.17 4.64 -20.81
C ALA A 642 11.51 3.29 -21.12
N GLY A 643 11.84 2.22 -20.39
CA GLY A 643 11.25 0.89 -20.58
C GLY A 643 9.82 0.75 -20.06
N THR A 644 9.31 1.73 -19.30
CA THR A 644 8.00 1.62 -18.66
C THR A 644 6.83 2.02 -19.57
N GLY A 645 7.09 2.51 -20.78
CA GLY A 645 6.08 2.84 -21.78
C GLY A 645 5.04 3.84 -21.24
N GLN A 646 3.76 3.58 -21.48
CA GLN A 646 2.66 4.47 -21.06
C GLN A 646 2.58 4.75 -19.55
N ASN A 647 3.18 3.89 -18.70
CA ASN A 647 3.25 4.17 -17.26
C ASN A 647 4.05 5.45 -16.94
N ALA A 648 5.00 5.83 -17.80
CA ALA A 648 5.73 7.08 -17.64
C ALA A 648 4.80 8.30 -17.83
N ILE A 649 3.85 8.26 -18.76
CA ILE A 649 2.89 9.34 -19.02
C ILE A 649 2.02 9.58 -17.79
N SER A 650 1.52 8.52 -17.17
CA SER A 650 0.75 8.60 -15.93
C SER A 650 1.58 9.17 -14.77
N GLN A 651 2.87 8.84 -14.70
CA GLN A 651 3.77 9.38 -13.68
C GLN A 651 4.01 10.89 -13.89
N VAL A 652 4.31 11.32 -15.12
CA VAL A 652 4.53 12.74 -15.42
C VAL A 652 3.31 13.56 -15.02
N ASN A 653 2.10 13.12 -15.38
CA ASN A 653 0.85 13.75 -14.95
C ASN A 653 0.76 13.89 -13.41
N LEU A 654 0.94 12.78 -12.70
CA LEU A 654 0.76 12.73 -11.26
C LEU A 654 1.75 13.63 -10.50
N PHE A 655 3.04 13.53 -10.83
CA PHE A 655 4.06 14.35 -10.19
C PHE A 655 3.94 15.84 -10.57
N ASN A 656 3.54 16.14 -11.81
CA ASN A 656 3.34 17.52 -12.25
C ASN A 656 2.17 18.21 -11.52
N GLN A 657 1.07 17.49 -11.28
CA GLN A 657 -0.06 18.02 -10.51
C GLN A 657 0.30 18.29 -9.04
N CYS A 658 1.22 17.49 -8.48
CA CYS A 658 1.62 17.58 -7.08
C CYS A 658 2.65 18.68 -6.81
N VAL A 659 3.80 18.64 -7.50
CA VAL A 659 4.94 19.54 -7.20
C VAL A 659 5.27 20.54 -8.30
N GLY A 660 4.66 20.43 -9.48
CA GLY A 660 4.99 21.23 -10.65
C GLY A 660 6.38 20.89 -11.19
N LEU A 661 6.44 20.04 -12.21
CA LEU A 661 7.71 19.62 -12.79
C LEU A 661 8.27 20.70 -13.71
N THR A 662 9.58 20.91 -13.64
CA THR A 662 10.30 21.87 -14.50
C THR A 662 11.29 21.18 -15.45
N GLY A 663 11.56 19.90 -15.21
CA GLY A 663 12.42 19.09 -16.07
C GLY A 663 12.15 17.59 -15.95
N ILE A 664 12.48 16.87 -17.01
CA ILE A 664 12.39 15.42 -17.11
C ILE A 664 13.76 14.84 -17.45
N THR A 665 14.16 13.78 -16.75
CA THR A 665 15.26 12.91 -17.12
C THR A 665 14.70 11.55 -17.52
N LEU A 666 15.01 11.11 -18.74
CA LEU A 666 14.61 9.81 -19.25
C LEU A 666 15.80 8.84 -19.15
N SER A 667 15.70 7.81 -18.32
CA SER A 667 16.78 6.86 -18.06
C SER A 667 16.57 5.52 -18.77
N LYS A 668 17.61 4.68 -18.76
CA LYS A 668 17.60 3.28 -19.26
C LYS A 668 17.20 3.11 -20.73
N LEU A 669 17.51 4.08 -21.58
CA LEU A 669 17.25 3.97 -23.01
C LEU A 669 18.03 2.81 -23.66
N ASP A 670 19.16 2.43 -23.08
CA ASP A 670 20.01 1.29 -23.46
C ASP A 670 19.37 -0.07 -23.15
N GLY A 671 18.50 -0.12 -22.15
CA GLY A 671 17.85 -1.34 -21.72
C GLY A 671 16.67 -1.76 -22.61
N THR A 672 16.08 -0.83 -23.37
CA THR A 672 14.73 -0.97 -23.92
C THR A 672 14.64 -0.79 -25.44
N ALA A 673 13.70 -1.51 -26.06
CA ALA A 673 13.28 -1.30 -27.44
C ALA A 673 12.04 -0.39 -27.57
N LYS A 674 11.52 0.08 -26.43
CA LYS A 674 10.30 0.88 -26.24
C LYS A 674 10.60 2.36 -25.98
N GLY A 675 11.66 2.89 -26.60
CA GLY A 675 12.09 4.27 -26.39
C GLY A 675 11.15 5.34 -26.96
N GLY A 676 10.05 4.97 -27.61
CA GLY A 676 9.09 5.91 -28.21
C GLY A 676 8.31 6.75 -27.19
N VAL A 677 8.33 6.37 -25.91
CA VAL A 677 7.71 7.15 -24.83
C VAL A 677 8.22 8.60 -24.75
N ILE A 678 9.44 8.87 -25.21
CA ILE A 678 10.02 10.21 -25.24
C ILE A 678 9.18 11.19 -26.08
N PHE A 679 8.64 10.72 -27.21
CA PHE A 679 7.79 11.52 -28.09
C PHE A 679 6.44 11.80 -27.44
N ALA A 680 5.88 10.80 -26.78
CA ALA A 680 4.63 10.92 -26.04
C ALA A 680 4.74 11.93 -24.89
N VAL A 681 5.86 11.91 -24.17
CA VAL A 681 6.13 12.86 -23.10
C VAL A 681 6.28 14.27 -23.67
N ALA A 682 7.06 14.45 -24.73
CA ALA A 682 7.30 15.75 -25.36
C ALA A 682 6.04 16.39 -25.96
N ASP A 683 5.15 15.59 -26.56
CA ASP A 683 3.90 16.08 -27.16
C ASP A 683 2.84 16.44 -26.09
N LYS A 684 2.73 15.64 -25.03
CA LYS A 684 1.68 15.81 -24.01
C LYS A 684 2.04 16.83 -22.94
N PHE A 685 3.31 16.87 -22.55
CA PHE A 685 3.78 17.68 -21.42
C PHE A 685 4.79 18.67 -21.97
N ASN A 686 4.42 19.95 -21.99
CA ASN A 686 5.30 21.06 -22.34
C ASN A 686 6.35 21.31 -21.23
N ILE A 687 7.04 20.24 -20.83
CA ILE A 687 8.00 20.16 -19.74
C ILE A 687 9.31 19.71 -20.39
N PRO A 688 10.40 20.48 -20.25
CA PRO A 688 11.64 20.16 -20.90
C PRO A 688 12.20 18.79 -20.54
N ILE A 689 12.65 18.06 -21.54
CA ILE A 689 13.54 16.92 -21.34
C ILE A 689 14.94 17.50 -21.19
N ARG A 690 15.49 17.38 -19.99
CA ARG A 690 16.81 17.94 -19.64
C ARG A 690 17.91 16.95 -19.97
N TYR A 691 17.69 15.68 -19.63
CA TYR A 691 18.68 14.64 -19.75
C TYR A 691 18.13 13.31 -20.28
N ILE A 692 19.00 12.56 -20.94
CA ILE A 692 18.78 11.16 -21.33
C ILE A 692 19.90 10.28 -20.78
N GLY A 693 19.53 9.12 -20.22
CA GLY A 693 20.45 8.11 -19.70
C GLY A 693 20.52 6.92 -20.66
N VAL A 694 21.72 6.65 -21.18
CA VAL A 694 21.99 5.68 -22.27
C VAL A 694 23.00 4.61 -21.86
N GLY A 695 23.11 4.32 -20.56
CA GLY A 695 24.04 3.36 -20.00
C GLY A 695 24.28 3.55 -18.51
N GLU A 696 25.11 2.70 -17.91
CA GLU A 696 25.42 2.70 -16.47
C GLU A 696 26.60 3.60 -16.10
N SER A 697 27.52 3.86 -17.03
CA SER A 697 28.74 4.62 -16.78
C SER A 697 28.44 6.08 -16.42
N ILE A 698 29.39 6.72 -15.75
CA ILE A 698 29.24 8.11 -15.31
C ILE A 698 28.97 9.08 -16.48
N ASP A 699 29.59 8.82 -17.63
CA ASP A 699 29.47 9.61 -18.86
C ASP A 699 28.20 9.29 -19.68
N ASP A 700 27.37 8.34 -19.22
CA ASP A 700 26.20 7.87 -19.98
C ASP A 700 24.92 8.66 -19.64
N LEU A 701 25.01 9.72 -18.83
CA LEU A 701 23.96 10.73 -18.70
C LEU A 701 24.30 11.92 -19.59
N ARG A 702 23.36 12.37 -20.40
CA ARG A 702 23.60 13.41 -21.40
C ARG A 702 22.53 14.46 -21.38
N ALA A 703 22.93 15.72 -21.58
CA ALA A 703 21.98 16.77 -21.92
C ALA A 703 21.22 16.37 -23.18
N PHE A 704 19.90 16.48 -23.15
CA PHE A 704 19.06 16.11 -24.27
C PHE A 704 19.23 17.12 -25.40
N LYS A 705 19.49 16.60 -26.60
CA LYS A 705 19.50 17.32 -27.86
C LYS A 705 18.68 16.52 -28.85
N SER A 706 17.61 17.12 -29.36
CA SER A 706 16.65 16.42 -30.21
C SER A 706 17.29 15.97 -31.52
N ASP A 707 18.11 16.83 -32.15
CA ASP A 707 18.78 16.54 -33.42
C ASP A 707 19.74 15.33 -33.28
N ASP A 708 20.62 15.35 -32.28
CA ASP A 708 21.55 14.23 -31.98
C ASP A 708 20.79 12.93 -31.68
N PHE A 709 19.66 13.02 -30.97
CA PHE A 709 18.83 11.87 -30.62
C PHE A 709 18.15 11.26 -31.85
N ILE A 710 17.54 12.10 -32.69
CA ILE A 710 16.90 11.68 -33.94
C ILE A 710 17.94 11.08 -34.90
N ASP A 711 19.09 11.72 -35.08
CA ASP A 711 20.12 11.18 -35.96
C ASP A 711 20.68 9.85 -35.45
N ALA A 712 20.85 9.68 -34.14
CA ALA A 712 21.24 8.40 -33.57
C ALA A 712 20.14 7.34 -33.68
N LEU A 713 18.87 7.73 -33.57
CA LEU A 713 17.72 6.82 -33.65
C LEU A 713 17.50 6.31 -35.08
N PHE A 714 17.78 7.12 -36.09
CA PHE A 714 17.56 6.81 -37.51
C PHE A 714 18.85 6.51 -38.29
N SER A 715 20.01 6.44 -37.64
CA SER A 715 21.25 6.09 -38.33
C SER A 715 21.21 4.66 -38.86
N GLN A 716 21.57 4.44 -40.12
CA GLN A 716 21.75 3.12 -40.70
C GLN A 716 23.26 2.82 -40.70
N ASP A 717 23.75 2.04 -39.74
CA ASP A 717 25.12 1.51 -39.79
C ASP A 717 25.06 0.07 -40.32
N GLU A 718 26.01 -0.30 -41.20
CA GLU A 718 26.07 -1.62 -41.86
C GLU A 718 26.28 -2.80 -40.88
N ASP A 719 26.68 -2.51 -39.63
CA ASP A 719 26.99 -3.50 -38.59
C ASP A 719 25.76 -3.95 -37.76
N ASP A 720 24.55 -3.46 -38.07
CA ASP A 720 23.32 -3.74 -37.32
C ASP A 720 22.43 -4.84 -37.91
N ALA A 721 22.93 -5.54 -38.93
CA ALA A 721 22.27 -6.64 -39.62
C ALA A 721 22.53 -8.00 -38.97
#